data_AF-A0A5M3WVW3-F1
#
_entry.id   AF-A0A5M3WVW3-F1
#
_cell.length_a   1.000
_cell.length_b   1.000
_cell.length_c   1.000
_cell.angle_alpha   90.00
_cell.angle_beta   90.00
_cell.angle_gamma   90.00
#
_symmetry.space_group_name_H-M   'P 1'
#
loop_
_entity.id
_entity.type
_entity.pdbx_description
1 polymer ?
#
loop_
_entity_poly.entity_id
_entity_poly.type
_entity_poly.pdbx_seq_one_letter_code
_entity_poly.pdbx_strand_id
1 'polypeptide(L)'
;MVSLLLGLTPPATAAAGPRFAVPSGSVGNFSVVMAEESVTLELDASGYDQDQMREILAETQGRNPRLSDTIREDFQEYTNSMPPGGGGDPNDFPDFDGQLSITDTGIAIRVDGGEPLTNASWWAQILAAAAGVLTGLVVRSICVGFFPEAAVMCVVIGNFFGGMTRGMIIQAIDGTLKDGKAWANTLAQSILLAAGGAAWEGGVNTWSKEVLPGHIERLGEALVRLGERLSAGWATFREGCAAAGEFLVDVGRNLADAVSRVRVPAMLRVMPLGDSITYGVESSDGNGYRDELYAYLKASAPDVDFVGSVKAGSMSDRDNEGHPGDRIGEIAAFAYCSVPRYQPNVITLHAGTNDMNQNYNLSQAPTRLKKLINQALTHSPRATVLVAQLIPTGKAGLQPRIDAYNAALPGMVEDLQSEGKHVLLVDMSRVLVSDGLENDAHPTDAGYAKMADAWYSAVLQANANGWIQNPLPEQAANGCNPTESPIDDDPGTGSTIGTGETALGEGWRALGVIAPGYGTRIGRTIIAELNGDQRADYLQVAADGRFRAAVNTVGTPGQPHWVDVGTYAPATSDVSAPIDVNGDEVRFADLNGDGRDDYLLVGSDSKVRAYINFPGLDNKLKFLHWGIVFREESFSRDNLRFADVTGDGRDDILRVGAEGAVHVYRNMWDPNSAQVGSEPQPPDWGLWLNWAGGTQGSSLDAVRFADGDGDGRADYLQVGGDGSVHAFLNRGGGGNGSFQARYNWAYASNYPRPYVQFADISGDGKADYLVVYDGGSVRAWLNRGGN
;
A
#
# COMPACT_ATOMS: atom_id res chain seq x y z
N MET A 1 -5.19 61.16 -5.44
CA MET A 1 -6.29 60.19 -5.23
C MET A 1 -7.04 60.37 -3.90
N VAL A 2 -6.84 61.49 -3.20
CA VAL A 2 -7.68 61.98 -2.08
C VAL A 2 -8.71 63.03 -2.59
N SER A 3 -8.86 63.17 -3.91
CA SER A 3 -9.77 64.13 -4.56
C SER A 3 -10.95 63.48 -5.30
N LEU A 4 -11.23 62.19 -5.07
CA LEU A 4 -12.43 61.52 -5.60
C LEU A 4 -13.45 61.09 -4.54
N LEU A 5 -13.17 61.33 -3.24
CA LEU A 5 -14.04 60.96 -2.11
C LEU A 5 -14.94 62.09 -1.60
N LEU A 6 -14.95 63.27 -2.24
CA LEU A 6 -15.75 64.43 -1.84
C LEU A 6 -16.89 64.78 -2.83
N GLY A 7 -17.28 63.84 -3.70
CA GLY A 7 -18.25 64.06 -4.78
C GLY A 7 -19.74 63.90 -4.44
N LEU A 8 -20.12 63.64 -3.19
CA LEU A 8 -21.53 63.58 -2.78
C LEU A 8 -21.89 64.82 -1.96
N THR A 9 -22.50 65.81 -2.59
CA THR A 9 -23.18 66.91 -1.90
C THR A 9 -24.63 66.51 -1.55
N PRO A 10 -25.12 66.75 -0.32
CA PRO A 10 -26.56 66.75 -0.08
C PRO A 10 -27.17 68.01 -0.72
N PRO A 11 -28.39 67.95 -1.30
CA PRO A 11 -29.01 69.14 -1.85
C PRO A 11 -29.39 70.12 -0.74
N ALA A 12 -28.96 71.37 -0.90
CA ALA A 12 -29.51 72.50 -0.19
C ALA A 12 -30.83 72.91 -0.85
N THR A 13 -31.97 72.43 -0.33
CA THR A 13 -33.25 73.15 -0.15
C THR A 13 -34.36 72.16 0.24
N ALA A 14 -35.16 72.54 1.23
CA ALA A 14 -36.21 71.73 1.84
C ALA A 14 -37.43 71.55 0.91
N ALA A 15 -37.72 70.31 0.48
CA ALA A 15 -39.07 69.84 0.12
C ALA A 15 -39.16 68.32 -0.20
N ALA A 16 -38.06 67.57 -0.35
CA ALA A 16 -38.11 66.12 -0.51
C ALA A 16 -37.01 65.46 0.34
N GLY A 17 -37.33 64.33 0.98
CA GLY A 17 -36.48 63.64 1.96
C GLY A 17 -35.07 63.23 1.44
N PRO A 18 -34.17 62.77 2.33
CA PRO A 18 -32.78 62.51 1.97
C PRO A 18 -32.70 61.38 0.93
N ARG A 19 -32.27 61.73 -0.30
CA ARG A 19 -31.99 60.80 -1.39
C ARG A 19 -30.48 60.74 -1.60
N PHE A 20 -29.85 59.62 -1.24
CA PHE A 20 -28.52 59.30 -1.77
C PHE A 20 -28.67 58.96 -3.25
N ALA A 21 -28.11 59.76 -4.15
CA ALA A 21 -28.05 59.44 -5.57
C ALA A 21 -26.83 58.56 -5.83
N VAL A 22 -27.04 57.26 -5.97
CA VAL A 22 -26.00 56.27 -6.27
C VAL A 22 -26.13 55.86 -7.76
N PRO A 23 -25.07 55.91 -8.57
CA PRO A 23 -25.15 55.59 -9.99
C PRO A 23 -25.15 54.08 -10.27
N SER A 24 -26.04 53.63 -11.16
CA SER A 24 -26.02 52.28 -11.74
C SER A 24 -24.70 51.99 -12.49
N GLY A 25 -24.37 50.71 -12.70
CA GLY A 25 -23.41 50.30 -13.72
C GLY A 25 -22.86 48.88 -13.55
N SER A 26 -22.02 48.46 -14.51
CA SER A 26 -21.42 47.14 -14.60
C SER A 26 -19.91 47.15 -14.36
N VAL A 27 -19.36 46.03 -13.90
CA VAL A 27 -17.90 45.73 -13.85
C VAL A 27 -17.70 44.20 -13.88
N GLY A 28 -16.92 43.69 -14.84
CA GLY A 28 -16.78 42.24 -15.04
C GLY A 28 -18.12 41.60 -15.40
N ASN A 29 -18.42 40.45 -14.79
CA ASN A 29 -19.68 39.73 -14.99
C ASN A 29 -20.81 40.20 -14.07
N PHE A 30 -20.56 41.13 -13.13
CA PHE A 30 -21.62 41.65 -12.26
C PHE A 30 -22.08 43.04 -12.71
N SER A 31 -23.40 43.25 -12.68
CA SER A 31 -24.03 44.55 -12.90
C SER A 31 -24.96 44.89 -11.74
N VAL A 32 -25.01 46.18 -11.37
CA VAL A 32 -25.95 46.68 -10.36
C VAL A 32 -26.76 47.81 -10.96
N VAL A 33 -28.08 47.65 -10.94
CA VAL A 33 -29.05 48.63 -11.44
C VAL A 33 -29.89 49.12 -10.26
N MET A 34 -29.82 50.43 -9.99
CA MET A 34 -30.60 51.07 -8.94
C MET A 34 -31.87 51.70 -9.55
N ALA A 35 -33.02 51.49 -8.91
CA ALA A 35 -34.27 52.18 -9.19
C ALA A 35 -34.81 52.83 -7.90
N GLU A 36 -35.87 53.63 -8.02
CA GLU A 36 -36.42 54.45 -6.90
C GLU A 36 -36.80 53.60 -5.68
N GLU A 37 -37.26 52.36 -5.88
CA GLU A 37 -37.72 51.44 -4.82
C GLU A 37 -37.12 50.03 -4.97
N SER A 38 -36.05 49.83 -5.75
CA SER A 38 -35.47 48.50 -5.92
C SER A 38 -34.00 48.53 -6.33
N VAL A 39 -33.26 47.48 -5.97
CA VAL A 39 -31.90 47.23 -6.45
C VAL A 39 -31.87 45.91 -7.19
N THR A 40 -31.37 45.90 -8.42
CA THR A 40 -31.18 44.66 -9.19
C THR A 40 -29.69 44.37 -9.30
N LEU A 41 -29.27 43.20 -8.85
CA LEU A 41 -27.96 42.65 -9.19
C LEU A 41 -28.13 41.64 -10.31
N GLU A 42 -27.23 41.69 -11.29
CA GLU A 42 -27.17 40.73 -12.38
C GLU A 42 -25.78 40.10 -12.43
N LEU A 43 -25.73 38.80 -12.70
CA LEU A 43 -24.54 38.02 -12.99
C LEU A 43 -24.63 37.48 -14.42
N ASP A 44 -23.71 37.90 -15.29
CA ASP A 44 -23.53 37.35 -16.63
C ASP A 44 -23.16 35.86 -16.53
N ALA A 45 -24.03 35.05 -17.11
CA ALA A 45 -24.02 33.59 -17.13
C ALA A 45 -24.29 33.08 -18.56
N SER A 46 -23.99 33.89 -19.57
CA SER A 46 -24.27 33.62 -21.00
C SER A 46 -23.57 32.37 -21.55
N GLY A 47 -22.53 31.88 -20.86
CA GLY A 47 -21.82 30.63 -21.20
C GLY A 47 -22.41 29.35 -20.61
N TYR A 48 -23.54 29.40 -19.90
CA TYR A 48 -24.09 28.26 -19.16
C TYR A 48 -25.49 27.84 -19.65
N ASP A 49 -25.93 26.63 -19.29
CA ASP A 49 -27.22 26.05 -19.71
C ASP A 49 -28.40 26.86 -19.14
N GLN A 50 -29.05 27.63 -20.00
CA GLN A 50 -30.15 28.50 -19.60
C GLN A 50 -31.43 27.74 -19.24
N ASP A 51 -31.64 26.54 -19.77
CA ASP A 51 -32.86 25.77 -19.48
C ASP A 51 -32.79 25.17 -18.07
N GLN A 52 -31.62 24.63 -17.71
CA GLN A 52 -31.34 24.15 -16.37
C GLN A 52 -31.38 25.28 -15.32
N MET A 53 -30.83 26.45 -15.66
CA MET A 53 -30.91 27.62 -14.79
C MET A 53 -32.36 28.04 -14.53
N ARG A 54 -33.25 27.99 -15.55
CA ARG A 54 -34.68 28.33 -15.36
C ARG A 54 -35.37 27.40 -14.37
N GLU A 55 -35.07 26.10 -14.43
CA GLU A 55 -35.66 25.10 -13.53
C GLU A 55 -35.24 25.37 -12.08
N ILE A 56 -33.94 25.57 -11.84
CA ILE A 56 -33.40 25.86 -10.50
C ILE A 56 -33.94 27.20 -9.97
N LEU A 57 -34.04 28.24 -10.81
CA LEU A 57 -34.60 29.53 -10.38
C LEU A 57 -36.08 29.43 -9.99
N ALA A 58 -36.87 28.66 -10.75
CA ALA A 58 -38.29 28.44 -10.44
C ALA A 58 -38.47 27.69 -9.12
N GLU A 59 -37.61 26.69 -8.86
CA GLU A 59 -37.55 25.96 -7.59
C GLU A 59 -37.26 26.91 -6.41
N THR A 60 -36.21 27.73 -6.51
CA THR A 60 -35.79 28.64 -5.45
C THR A 60 -36.79 29.77 -5.21
N GLN A 61 -37.33 30.37 -6.26
CA GLN A 61 -38.31 31.47 -6.15
C GLN A 61 -39.64 31.01 -5.55
N GLY A 62 -40.05 29.76 -5.82
CA GLY A 62 -41.37 29.24 -5.46
C GLY A 62 -41.47 28.60 -4.07
N ARG A 63 -40.35 28.41 -3.36
CA ARG A 63 -40.32 27.62 -2.11
C ARG A 63 -40.99 28.34 -0.92
N ASN A 64 -40.77 29.64 -0.77
CA ASN A 64 -41.37 30.45 0.29
C ASN A 64 -41.98 31.76 -0.23
N PRO A 65 -42.94 32.36 0.51
CA PRO A 65 -43.57 33.63 0.13
C PRO A 65 -42.59 34.81 -0.03
N ARG A 66 -41.52 34.83 0.78
CA ARG A 66 -40.40 35.77 0.63
C ARG A 66 -39.17 35.04 0.13
N LEU A 67 -38.47 35.64 -0.82
CA LEU A 67 -37.22 35.07 -1.32
C LEU A 67 -36.16 34.95 -0.20
N SER A 68 -36.10 35.93 0.70
CA SER A 68 -35.21 35.89 1.87
C SER A 68 -35.52 34.75 2.84
N ASP A 69 -36.77 34.26 2.91
CA ASP A 69 -37.15 33.11 3.74
C ASP A 69 -36.68 31.80 3.11
N THR A 70 -36.74 31.64 1.79
CA THR A 70 -36.12 30.49 1.10
C THR A 70 -34.62 30.46 1.34
N ILE A 71 -33.97 31.62 1.23
CA ILE A 71 -32.53 31.72 1.47
C ILE A 71 -32.24 31.36 2.94
N ARG A 72 -32.99 31.93 3.90
CA ARG A 72 -32.84 31.63 5.32
C ARG A 72 -33.11 30.16 5.67
N GLU A 73 -34.08 29.52 5.03
CA GLU A 73 -34.36 28.08 5.18
C GLU A 73 -33.14 27.25 4.76
N ASP A 74 -32.54 27.57 3.60
CA ASP A 74 -31.27 26.97 3.15
C ASP A 74 -30.12 27.22 4.16
N PHE A 75 -30.14 28.33 4.91
CA PHE A 75 -29.19 28.62 6.01
C PHE A 75 -29.49 27.85 7.31
N GLN A 76 -30.77 27.59 7.64
CA GLN A 76 -31.21 27.10 8.95
C GLN A 76 -31.33 25.57 9.03
N GLU A 77 -31.69 24.90 7.92
CA GLU A 77 -31.92 23.44 7.88
C GLU A 77 -30.68 22.61 8.30
N TYR A 78 -29.49 23.21 8.33
CA TYR A 78 -28.20 22.53 8.48
C TYR A 78 -27.40 22.84 9.75
N THR A 79 -27.94 23.64 10.68
CA THR A 79 -27.24 24.02 11.92
C THR A 79 -27.44 23.05 13.10
N ASN A 80 -28.41 22.13 13.03
CA ASN A 80 -28.82 21.30 14.16
C ASN A 80 -27.95 20.05 14.43
N SER A 81 -26.88 19.81 13.64
CA SER A 81 -26.06 18.59 13.71
C SER A 81 -24.55 18.81 13.92
N MET A 82 -24.11 19.97 14.42
CA MET A 82 -22.68 20.24 14.67
C MET A 82 -22.38 20.84 16.06
N PRO A 83 -21.11 20.74 16.56
CA PRO A 83 -20.75 21.14 17.91
C PRO A 83 -20.83 22.67 18.12
N PRO A 84 -21.16 23.14 19.34
CA PRO A 84 -21.25 24.56 19.63
C PRO A 84 -19.86 25.21 19.67
N GLY A 85 -19.62 26.22 18.82
CA GLY A 85 -18.41 27.06 18.97
C GLY A 85 -17.91 27.89 17.78
N GLY A 86 -18.54 27.86 16.60
CA GLY A 86 -17.92 28.45 15.39
C GLY A 86 -18.79 29.29 14.45
N GLY A 87 -20.05 29.58 14.75
CA GLY A 87 -20.97 30.28 13.83
C GLY A 87 -21.39 31.66 14.36
N GLY A 88 -21.43 32.67 13.48
CA GLY A 88 -22.28 33.84 13.71
C GLY A 88 -23.75 33.43 13.70
N ASP A 89 -24.63 34.24 14.27
CA ASP A 89 -26.05 33.92 14.42
C ASP A 89 -26.72 33.78 13.03
N PRO A 90 -27.29 32.62 12.66
CA PRO A 90 -28.06 32.46 11.42
C PRO A 90 -29.24 33.44 11.32
N ASN A 91 -29.69 34.01 12.45
CA ASN A 91 -30.72 35.04 12.51
C ASN A 91 -30.22 36.44 12.07
N ASP A 92 -28.91 36.63 11.83
CA ASP A 92 -28.36 37.88 11.28
C ASP A 92 -28.60 38.03 9.76
N PHE A 93 -29.32 37.09 9.12
CA PHE A 93 -29.70 37.23 7.71
C PHE A 93 -30.84 38.24 7.51
N PRO A 94 -30.64 39.31 6.74
CA PRO A 94 -31.62 40.37 6.59
C PRO A 94 -32.89 39.91 5.84
N ASP A 95 -34.07 40.30 6.35
CA ASP A 95 -35.35 40.12 5.67
C ASP A 95 -35.48 41.05 4.46
N PHE A 96 -35.84 40.51 3.30
CA PHE A 96 -36.17 41.28 2.10
C PHE A 96 -37.14 40.56 1.17
N ASP A 97 -37.94 41.34 0.43
CA ASP A 97 -38.74 40.86 -0.69
C ASP A 97 -37.95 41.01 -2.00
N GLY A 98 -38.10 40.06 -2.92
CA GLY A 98 -37.35 40.09 -4.16
C GLY A 98 -37.75 39.03 -5.18
N GLN A 99 -37.23 39.19 -6.39
CA GLN A 99 -37.52 38.35 -7.54
C GLN A 99 -36.24 37.92 -8.26
N LEU A 100 -36.10 36.61 -8.49
CA LEU A 100 -35.13 36.01 -9.38
C LEU A 100 -35.66 36.02 -10.82
N SER A 101 -34.81 36.35 -11.77
CA SER A 101 -35.15 36.34 -13.19
C SER A 101 -33.95 35.95 -14.05
N ILE A 102 -34.19 35.27 -15.17
CA ILE A 102 -33.20 35.14 -16.23
C ILE A 102 -33.19 36.42 -17.07
N THR A 103 -32.00 36.92 -17.39
CA THR A 103 -31.77 38.00 -18.34
C THR A 103 -31.21 37.45 -19.64
N ASP A 104 -31.10 38.28 -20.67
CA ASP A 104 -30.49 37.88 -21.95
C ASP A 104 -29.04 37.41 -21.79
N THR A 105 -28.36 37.92 -20.76
CA THR A 105 -26.95 37.67 -20.47
C THR A 105 -26.70 36.78 -19.26
N GLY A 106 -27.70 36.45 -18.43
CA GLY A 106 -27.48 35.60 -17.27
C GLY A 106 -28.63 35.55 -16.27
N ILE A 107 -28.33 35.70 -14.98
CA ILE A 107 -29.32 35.67 -13.90
C ILE A 107 -29.30 36.96 -13.10
N ALA A 108 -30.46 37.42 -12.67
CA ALA A 108 -30.61 38.61 -11.86
C ALA A 108 -31.48 38.36 -10.62
N ILE A 109 -31.13 39.04 -9.53
CA ILE A 109 -31.94 39.16 -8.33
C ILE A 109 -32.31 40.63 -8.16
N ARG A 110 -33.61 40.90 -8.21
CA ARG A 110 -34.20 42.18 -7.85
C ARG A 110 -34.59 42.13 -6.39
N VAL A 111 -34.08 43.05 -5.60
CA VAL A 111 -34.48 43.27 -4.21
C VAL A 111 -35.37 44.51 -4.17
N ASP A 112 -36.61 44.35 -3.71
CA ASP A 112 -37.57 45.45 -3.55
C ASP A 112 -37.39 46.11 -2.18
N GLY A 113 -37.39 47.45 -2.15
CA GLY A 113 -37.15 48.24 -0.94
C GLY A 113 -38.44 48.83 -0.38
N GLY A 114 -38.87 48.35 0.79
CA GLY A 114 -39.98 48.95 1.56
C GLY A 114 -39.59 50.20 2.37
N GLU A 115 -38.29 50.49 2.52
CA GLU A 115 -37.75 51.69 3.17
C GLU A 115 -36.75 52.43 2.27
N PRO A 116 -36.57 53.76 2.42
CA PRO A 116 -35.59 54.54 1.66
C PRO A 116 -34.17 53.97 1.78
N LEU A 117 -33.41 53.97 0.68
CA LEU A 117 -31.99 53.57 0.56
C LEU A 117 -31.03 54.46 1.39
N THR A 118 -31.27 54.57 2.70
CA THR A 118 -30.58 55.52 3.60
C THR A 118 -29.63 54.83 4.59
N ASN A 119 -29.78 53.52 4.82
CA ASN A 119 -28.88 52.74 5.67
C ASN A 119 -27.87 51.93 4.84
N ALA A 120 -26.66 52.49 4.67
CA ALA A 120 -25.62 51.92 3.81
C ALA A 120 -25.13 50.53 4.28
N SER A 121 -25.06 50.26 5.59
CA SER A 121 -24.53 48.98 6.10
C SER A 121 -25.52 47.82 5.94
N TRP A 122 -26.81 48.09 6.15
CA TRP A 122 -27.86 47.08 5.95
C TRP A 122 -28.00 46.68 4.49
N TRP A 123 -28.05 47.65 3.58
CA TRP A 123 -28.08 47.37 2.14
C TRP A 123 -26.81 46.65 1.67
N ALA A 124 -25.63 46.98 2.22
CA ALA A 124 -24.41 46.27 1.87
C ALA A 124 -24.47 44.78 2.26
N GLN A 125 -25.09 44.43 3.40
CA GLN A 125 -25.28 43.03 3.80
C GLN A 125 -26.30 42.29 2.93
N ILE A 126 -27.40 42.95 2.56
CA ILE A 126 -28.42 42.39 1.64
C ILE A 126 -27.81 42.13 0.27
N LEU A 127 -27.10 43.09 -0.29
CA LEU A 127 -26.54 42.95 -1.63
C LEU A 127 -25.37 41.95 -1.65
N ALA A 128 -24.60 41.82 -0.56
CA ALA A 128 -23.61 40.75 -0.40
C ALA A 128 -24.26 39.36 -0.36
N ALA A 129 -25.39 39.23 0.34
CA ALA A 129 -26.15 38.00 0.37
C ALA A 129 -26.75 37.66 -1.00
N ALA A 130 -27.33 38.65 -1.69
CA ALA A 130 -27.87 38.53 -3.03
C ALA A 130 -26.81 38.06 -4.05
N ALA A 131 -25.59 38.64 -3.99
CA ALA A 131 -24.46 38.21 -4.82
C ALA A 131 -24.01 36.77 -4.50
N GLY A 132 -23.99 36.38 -3.23
CA GLY A 132 -23.72 35.01 -2.81
C GLY A 132 -24.75 34.01 -3.34
N VAL A 133 -26.04 34.36 -3.30
CA VAL A 133 -27.13 33.52 -3.84
C VAL A 133 -26.99 33.35 -5.36
N LEU A 134 -26.83 34.44 -6.13
CA LEU A 134 -26.62 34.34 -7.58
C LEU A 134 -25.42 33.44 -7.91
N THR A 135 -24.32 33.60 -7.18
CA THR A 135 -23.14 32.76 -7.32
C THR A 135 -23.45 31.28 -7.11
N GLY A 136 -24.09 30.95 -5.99
CA GLY A 136 -24.40 29.57 -5.64
C GLY A 136 -25.32 28.91 -6.66
N LEU A 137 -26.28 29.67 -7.20
CA LEU A 137 -27.19 29.18 -8.25
C LEU A 137 -26.47 28.90 -9.58
N VAL A 138 -25.56 29.78 -10.02
CA VAL A 138 -24.75 29.52 -11.22
C VAL A 138 -23.86 28.29 -11.04
N VAL A 139 -23.15 28.20 -9.92
CA VAL A 139 -22.24 27.07 -9.63
C VAL A 139 -23.02 25.75 -9.49
N ARG A 140 -24.18 25.78 -8.82
CA ARG A 140 -25.09 24.62 -8.75
C ARG A 140 -25.51 24.20 -10.15
N SER A 141 -25.93 25.15 -11.00
CA SER A 141 -26.37 24.86 -12.36
C SER A 141 -25.26 24.20 -13.18
N ILE A 142 -24.05 24.75 -13.14
CA ILE A 142 -22.86 24.13 -13.76
C ILE A 142 -22.67 22.70 -13.27
N CYS A 143 -22.69 22.50 -11.95
CA CYS A 143 -22.49 21.20 -11.35
C CYS A 143 -23.55 20.19 -11.81
N VAL A 144 -24.84 20.54 -11.82
CA VAL A 144 -25.91 19.62 -12.26
C VAL A 144 -25.78 19.31 -13.75
N GLY A 145 -25.30 20.24 -14.57
CA GLY A 145 -25.03 20.00 -15.99
C GLY A 145 -23.96 18.93 -16.23
N PHE A 146 -22.96 18.81 -15.34
CA PHE A 146 -21.93 17.77 -15.41
C PHE A 146 -22.31 16.49 -14.66
N PHE A 147 -23.08 16.62 -13.57
CA PHE A 147 -23.41 15.53 -12.64
C PHE A 147 -24.91 15.53 -12.32
N PRO A 148 -25.78 15.21 -13.29
CA PRO A 148 -27.24 15.28 -13.09
C PRO A 148 -27.73 14.32 -11.99
N GLU A 149 -27.03 13.19 -11.80
CA GLU A 149 -27.29 12.19 -10.77
C GLU A 149 -26.90 12.67 -9.36
N ALA A 150 -26.06 13.71 -9.25
CA ALA A 150 -25.54 14.26 -8.02
C ALA A 150 -26.19 15.61 -7.66
N ALA A 151 -27.44 15.84 -8.05
CA ALA A 151 -28.14 17.11 -7.86
C ALA A 151 -28.08 17.64 -6.40
N VAL A 152 -28.14 16.75 -5.41
CA VAL A 152 -27.99 17.08 -3.98
C VAL A 152 -26.58 17.59 -3.65
N MET A 153 -25.54 17.00 -4.22
CA MET A 153 -24.15 17.45 -4.07
C MET A 153 -23.91 18.80 -4.75
N CYS A 154 -24.62 19.07 -5.85
CA CYS A 154 -24.51 20.34 -6.54
C CYS A 154 -25.10 21.51 -5.76
N VAL A 155 -26.11 21.27 -4.93
CA VAL A 155 -26.59 22.26 -3.93
C VAL A 155 -25.46 22.60 -2.96
N VAL A 156 -24.77 21.58 -2.44
CA VAL A 156 -23.65 21.72 -1.50
C VAL A 156 -22.51 22.56 -2.07
N ILE A 157 -22.09 22.26 -3.30
CA ILE A 157 -21.03 23.01 -3.99
C ILE A 157 -21.50 24.46 -4.23
N GLY A 158 -22.74 24.65 -4.70
CA GLY A 158 -23.33 25.97 -4.86
C GLY A 158 -23.31 26.79 -3.56
N ASN A 159 -23.71 26.18 -2.45
CA ASN A 159 -23.77 26.83 -1.13
C ASN A 159 -22.39 27.21 -0.60
N PHE A 160 -21.37 26.34 -0.79
CA PHE A 160 -19.99 26.66 -0.42
C PHE A 160 -19.51 27.93 -1.12
N PHE A 161 -19.66 27.98 -2.45
CA PHE A 161 -19.19 29.11 -3.24
C PHE A 161 -20.03 30.37 -3.02
N GLY A 162 -21.34 30.23 -2.79
CA GLY A 162 -22.21 31.34 -2.39
C GLY A 162 -21.82 31.94 -1.03
N GLY A 163 -21.47 31.08 -0.06
CA GLY A 163 -20.96 31.48 1.26
C GLY A 163 -19.63 32.22 1.18
N MET A 164 -18.69 31.70 0.38
CA MET A 164 -17.37 32.32 0.19
C MET A 164 -17.51 33.70 -0.46
N THR A 165 -18.37 33.82 -1.49
CA THR A 165 -18.64 35.10 -2.16
C THR A 165 -19.24 36.12 -1.19
N ARG A 166 -20.25 35.73 -0.40
CA ARG A 166 -20.86 36.62 0.61
C ARG A 166 -19.83 37.09 1.63
N GLY A 167 -19.06 36.17 2.21
CA GLY A 167 -18.08 36.49 3.25
C GLY A 167 -16.98 37.42 2.76
N MET A 168 -16.49 37.20 1.54
CA MET A 168 -15.52 38.08 0.89
C MET A 168 -16.06 39.50 0.69
N ILE A 169 -17.30 39.65 0.23
CA ILE A 169 -17.91 40.98 0.04
C ILE A 169 -18.09 41.69 1.38
N ILE A 170 -18.53 40.99 2.43
CA ILE A 170 -18.67 41.55 3.78
C ILE A 170 -17.31 42.01 4.31
N GLN A 171 -16.27 41.18 4.20
CA GLN A 171 -14.93 41.56 4.62
C GLN A 171 -14.38 42.77 3.83
N ALA A 172 -14.75 42.90 2.55
CA ALA A 172 -14.40 44.06 1.73
C ALA A 172 -15.06 45.35 2.22
N ILE A 173 -16.34 45.27 2.61
CA ILE A 173 -17.09 46.39 3.19
C ILE A 173 -16.48 46.79 4.54
N ASP A 174 -16.16 45.81 5.37
CA ASP A 174 -15.67 46.02 6.74
C ASP A 174 -14.16 46.36 6.80
N GLY A 175 -13.45 46.26 5.67
CA GLY A 175 -12.00 46.47 5.60
C GLY A 175 -11.19 45.38 6.29
N THR A 176 -11.76 44.20 6.51
CA THR A 176 -11.17 43.07 7.26
C THR A 176 -10.55 42.00 6.37
N LEU A 177 -10.43 42.24 5.05
CA LEU A 177 -9.84 41.29 4.10
C LEU A 177 -8.41 40.84 4.41
N LYS A 178 -7.69 41.55 5.29
CA LYS A 178 -6.33 41.20 5.75
C LYS A 178 -6.32 40.45 7.09
N ASP A 179 -7.48 40.23 7.69
CA ASP A 179 -7.62 39.53 8.96
C ASP A 179 -7.77 38.03 8.72
N GLY A 180 -6.74 37.25 9.06
CA GLY A 180 -6.78 35.79 8.96
C GLY A 180 -7.89 35.15 9.80
N LYS A 181 -8.34 35.80 10.87
CA LYS A 181 -9.48 35.32 11.68
C LYS A 181 -10.81 35.54 10.96
N ALA A 182 -10.95 36.65 10.23
CA ALA A 182 -12.12 36.89 9.39
C ALA A 182 -12.22 35.85 8.25
N TRP A 183 -11.09 35.51 7.63
CA TRP A 183 -11.02 34.43 6.64
C TRP A 183 -11.31 33.05 7.21
N ALA A 184 -10.76 32.71 8.38
CA ALA A 184 -11.08 31.45 9.05
C ALA A 184 -12.59 31.34 9.34
N ASN A 185 -13.22 32.44 9.75
CA ASN A 185 -14.67 32.49 9.96
C ASN A 185 -15.45 32.36 8.65
N THR A 186 -15.05 33.04 7.58
CA THR A 186 -15.71 32.91 6.26
C THR A 186 -15.59 31.50 5.69
N LEU A 187 -14.43 30.86 5.82
CA LEU A 187 -14.24 29.48 5.40
C LEU A 187 -15.10 28.53 6.22
N ALA A 188 -15.10 28.67 7.55
CA ALA A 188 -15.94 27.86 8.44
C ALA A 188 -17.44 28.01 8.11
N GLN A 189 -17.91 29.25 7.90
CA GLN A 189 -19.29 29.53 7.48
C GLN A 189 -19.63 28.93 6.11
N SER A 190 -18.69 28.96 5.16
CA SER A 190 -18.92 28.42 3.82
C SER A 190 -18.95 26.89 3.82
N ILE A 191 -18.11 26.25 4.65
CA ILE A 191 -18.17 24.81 4.89
C ILE A 191 -19.47 24.42 5.59
N LEU A 192 -19.92 25.21 6.58
CA LEU A 192 -21.23 25.01 7.25
C LEU A 192 -22.39 25.09 6.27
N LEU A 193 -22.35 26.02 5.32
CA LEU A 193 -23.37 26.14 4.26
C LEU A 193 -23.35 24.96 3.28
N ALA A 194 -22.19 24.33 3.12
CA ALA A 194 -21.99 23.17 2.25
C ALA A 194 -22.40 21.85 2.94
N ALA A 195 -22.14 21.70 4.24
CA ALA A 195 -22.25 20.42 4.94
C ALA A 195 -23.67 20.13 5.42
N GLY A 196 -24.55 19.70 4.52
CA GLY A 196 -25.83 19.09 4.90
C GLY A 196 -25.67 17.66 5.42
N GLY A 197 -26.53 17.24 6.36
CA GLY A 197 -26.39 15.96 7.09
C GLY A 197 -26.36 14.70 6.20
N ALA A 198 -27.14 14.65 5.13
CA ALA A 198 -27.13 13.51 4.19
C ALA A 198 -25.97 13.54 3.18
N ALA A 199 -25.44 14.73 2.88
CA ALA A 199 -24.35 14.91 1.91
C ALA A 199 -22.97 14.68 2.53
N TRP A 200 -22.83 14.92 3.85
CA TRP A 200 -21.58 14.70 4.58
C TRP A 200 -21.13 13.23 4.57
N GLU A 201 -22.06 12.29 4.79
CA GLU A 201 -21.80 10.85 4.76
C GLU A 201 -21.77 10.27 3.33
N GLY A 202 -22.35 10.97 2.35
CA GLY A 202 -22.48 10.51 0.95
C GLY A 202 -21.29 10.80 0.02
N GLY A 203 -20.12 11.16 0.53
CA GLY A 203 -18.88 11.31 -0.27
C GLY A 203 -18.12 12.63 -0.10
N VAL A 204 -18.70 13.64 0.55
CA VAL A 204 -18.03 14.94 0.82
C VAL A 204 -16.85 14.78 1.78
N ASN A 205 -16.93 13.86 2.75
CA ASN A 205 -15.84 13.56 3.68
C ASN A 205 -14.57 13.06 2.96
N THR A 206 -14.71 12.25 1.92
CA THR A 206 -13.60 11.70 1.12
C THR A 206 -13.01 12.76 0.19
N TRP A 207 -13.88 13.44 -0.58
CA TRP A 207 -13.47 14.54 -1.47
C TRP A 207 -12.78 15.70 -0.73
N SER A 208 -13.28 16.08 0.45
CA SER A 208 -12.71 17.15 1.27
C SER A 208 -11.36 16.79 1.91
N LYS A 209 -11.10 15.50 2.18
CA LYS A 209 -9.84 15.04 2.77
C LYS A 209 -8.73 14.85 1.74
N GLU A 210 -9.07 14.48 0.51
CA GLU A 210 -8.09 13.99 -0.46
C GLU A 210 -7.83 14.96 -1.62
N VAL A 211 -8.86 15.71 -2.07
CA VAL A 211 -8.77 16.60 -3.24
C VAL A 211 -8.52 18.05 -2.81
N LEU A 212 -9.04 18.45 -1.66
CA LEU A 212 -9.06 19.83 -1.20
C LEU A 212 -7.66 20.43 -0.89
N PRO A 213 -6.70 19.73 -0.26
CA PRO A 213 -5.45 20.35 0.20
C PRO A 213 -4.57 20.94 -0.93
N GLY A 214 -4.45 20.25 -2.08
CA GLY A 214 -3.64 20.73 -3.23
C GLY A 214 -4.31 21.83 -4.07
N HIS A 215 -5.58 22.12 -3.79
CA HIS A 215 -6.36 23.15 -4.48
C HIS A 215 -6.63 24.36 -3.58
N ILE A 216 -6.65 24.18 -2.24
CA ILE A 216 -6.76 25.26 -1.25
C ILE A 216 -5.62 26.27 -1.38
N GLU A 217 -4.38 25.85 -1.67
CA GLU A 217 -3.25 26.78 -1.74
C GLU A 217 -3.38 27.76 -2.91
N ARG A 218 -3.79 27.27 -4.09
CA ARG A 218 -4.05 28.09 -5.28
C ARG A 218 -5.29 28.99 -5.15
N LEU A 219 -6.34 28.48 -4.50
CA LEU A 219 -7.53 29.26 -4.13
C LEU A 219 -7.20 30.34 -3.09
N GLY A 220 -6.37 30.00 -2.09
CA GLY A 220 -5.92 30.91 -1.05
C GLY A 220 -5.12 32.09 -1.62
N GLU A 221 -4.21 31.84 -2.55
CA GLU A 221 -3.47 32.91 -3.23
C GLU A 221 -4.37 33.80 -4.10
N ALA A 222 -5.37 33.22 -4.78
CA ALA A 222 -6.33 33.99 -5.56
C ALA A 222 -7.20 34.89 -4.66
N LEU A 223 -7.62 34.37 -3.49
CA LEU A 223 -8.41 35.10 -2.49
C LEU A 223 -7.62 36.23 -1.83
N VAL A 224 -6.32 36.03 -1.57
CA VAL A 224 -5.43 37.07 -1.02
C VAL A 224 -5.23 38.22 -2.01
N ARG A 225 -4.97 37.91 -3.30
CA ARG A 225 -4.83 38.93 -4.36
C ARG A 225 -6.11 39.73 -4.59
N LEU A 226 -7.25 39.11 -4.33
CA LEU A 226 -8.56 39.74 -4.43
C LEU A 226 -8.85 40.68 -3.27
N GLY A 227 -8.49 40.24 -2.06
CA GLY A 227 -8.60 41.04 -0.84
C GLY A 227 -7.72 42.30 -0.86
N GLU A 228 -6.61 42.29 -1.60
CA GLU A 228 -5.74 43.46 -1.76
C GLU A 228 -6.36 44.59 -2.59
N ARG A 229 -7.33 44.29 -3.47
CA ARG A 229 -7.94 45.26 -4.41
C ARG A 229 -9.10 46.05 -3.81
N LEU A 230 -9.64 45.62 -2.67
CA LEU A 230 -10.93 46.11 -2.16
C LEU A 230 -10.75 46.84 -0.82
N SER A 231 -10.71 48.18 -0.81
CA SER A 231 -10.84 48.97 0.43
C SER A 231 -11.44 50.37 0.22
N ALA A 232 -12.61 50.59 0.85
CA ALA A 232 -13.36 51.84 1.16
C ALA A 232 -14.59 52.27 0.30
N GLY A 233 -15.81 52.03 0.83
CA GLY A 233 -17.08 52.69 0.47
C GLY A 233 -17.97 51.96 -0.56
N TRP A 234 -19.09 52.58 -1.00
CA TRP A 234 -20.00 51.94 -1.97
C TRP A 234 -19.34 51.64 -3.33
N ALA A 235 -18.31 52.41 -3.69
CA ALA A 235 -17.43 52.09 -4.81
C ALA A 235 -16.73 50.73 -4.62
N THR A 236 -16.34 50.37 -3.39
CA THR A 236 -15.73 49.07 -3.11
C THR A 236 -16.71 47.92 -2.99
N PHE A 237 -17.99 48.17 -2.71
CA PHE A 237 -19.01 47.13 -2.89
C PHE A 237 -19.13 46.74 -4.38
N ARG A 238 -19.13 47.74 -5.28
CA ARG A 238 -19.15 47.52 -6.74
C ARG A 238 -17.89 46.82 -7.23
N GLU A 239 -16.71 47.25 -6.78
CA GLU A 239 -15.44 46.56 -7.09
C GLU A 239 -15.42 45.15 -6.49
N GLY A 240 -16.00 44.94 -5.30
CA GLY A 240 -16.06 43.64 -4.64
C GLY A 240 -16.90 42.62 -5.39
N CYS A 241 -18.05 43.05 -5.93
CA CYS A 241 -18.84 42.23 -6.84
C CYS A 241 -18.07 41.92 -8.13
N ALA A 242 -17.33 42.88 -8.69
CA ALA A 242 -16.51 42.67 -9.88
C ALA A 242 -15.43 41.60 -9.67
N ALA A 243 -14.73 41.72 -8.55
CA ALA A 243 -13.62 40.86 -8.19
C ALA A 243 -14.12 39.45 -7.81
N ALA A 244 -15.25 39.34 -7.13
CA ALA A 244 -15.95 38.07 -6.92
C ALA A 244 -16.36 37.43 -8.25
N GLY A 245 -16.86 38.21 -9.22
CA GLY A 245 -17.20 37.72 -10.56
C GLY A 245 -16.00 37.15 -11.33
N GLU A 246 -14.87 37.85 -11.35
CA GLU A 246 -13.62 37.35 -11.97
C GLU A 246 -13.12 36.07 -11.27
N PHE A 247 -13.15 36.05 -9.93
CA PHE A 247 -12.82 34.88 -9.14
C PHE A 247 -13.71 33.69 -9.44
N LEU A 248 -15.02 33.90 -9.67
CA LEU A 248 -15.95 32.83 -9.99
C LEU A 248 -15.79 32.29 -11.41
N VAL A 249 -15.42 33.13 -12.37
CA VAL A 249 -15.03 32.67 -13.72
C VAL A 249 -13.76 31.83 -13.64
N ASP A 250 -12.78 32.26 -12.84
CA ASP A 250 -11.54 31.51 -12.66
C ASP A 250 -11.76 30.23 -11.87
N VAL A 251 -12.55 30.25 -10.80
CA VAL A 251 -12.98 29.05 -10.06
C VAL A 251 -13.78 28.13 -10.96
N GLY A 252 -14.73 28.64 -11.75
CA GLY A 252 -15.55 27.87 -12.68
C GLY A 252 -14.73 27.22 -13.78
N ARG A 253 -13.75 27.95 -14.35
CA ARG A 253 -12.78 27.41 -15.32
C ARG A 253 -11.86 26.39 -14.68
N ASN A 254 -11.32 26.67 -13.49
CA ASN A 254 -10.45 25.76 -12.75
C ASN A 254 -11.19 24.51 -12.25
N LEU A 255 -12.48 24.63 -11.93
CA LEU A 255 -13.36 23.53 -11.53
C LEU A 255 -13.75 22.69 -12.75
N ALA A 256 -14.06 23.31 -13.89
CA ALA A 256 -14.28 22.59 -15.15
C ALA A 256 -12.99 21.88 -15.63
N ASP A 257 -11.84 22.52 -15.49
CA ASP A 257 -10.52 21.91 -15.73
C ASP A 257 -10.21 20.80 -14.71
N ALA A 258 -10.60 20.96 -13.44
CA ALA A 258 -10.43 19.91 -12.42
C ALA A 258 -11.38 18.72 -12.68
N VAL A 259 -12.63 18.98 -13.03
CA VAL A 259 -13.65 17.95 -13.37
C VAL A 259 -13.29 17.22 -14.65
N SER A 260 -12.79 17.92 -15.67
CA SER A 260 -12.27 17.27 -16.90
C SER A 260 -11.01 16.44 -16.66
N ARG A 261 -10.23 16.73 -15.61
CA ARG A 261 -9.10 15.89 -15.18
C ARG A 261 -9.53 14.64 -14.41
N VAL A 262 -10.71 14.65 -13.76
CA VAL A 262 -11.28 13.49 -13.04
C VAL A 262 -11.84 12.45 -14.02
N ARG A 263 -12.33 12.87 -15.19
CA ARG A 263 -12.79 11.93 -16.23
C ARG A 263 -11.61 11.47 -17.09
N VAL A 264 -11.39 10.17 -17.17
CA VAL A 264 -10.40 9.57 -18.07
C VAL A 264 -11.11 9.19 -19.37
N PRO A 265 -10.87 9.89 -20.49
CA PRO A 265 -11.63 9.66 -21.73
C PRO A 265 -11.24 8.36 -22.45
N ALA A 266 -10.12 7.74 -22.08
CA ALA A 266 -9.64 6.49 -22.65
C ALA A 266 -10.22 5.27 -21.92
N MET A 267 -10.40 4.16 -22.65
CA MET A 267 -10.56 2.84 -22.03
C MET A 267 -9.29 2.49 -21.28
N LEU A 268 -9.42 1.92 -20.09
CA LEU A 268 -8.28 1.54 -19.26
C LEU A 268 -8.09 0.03 -19.27
N ARG A 269 -6.95 -0.42 -19.79
CA ARG A 269 -6.42 -1.76 -19.55
C ARG A 269 -5.23 -1.65 -18.61
N VAL A 270 -5.49 -1.96 -17.35
CA VAL A 270 -4.52 -1.77 -16.26
C VAL A 270 -3.85 -3.10 -15.95
N MET A 271 -2.52 -3.11 -15.90
CA MET A 271 -1.77 -4.24 -15.37
C MET A 271 -1.22 -3.89 -13.99
N PRO A 272 -1.80 -4.42 -12.90
CA PRO A 272 -1.16 -4.41 -11.59
C PRO A 272 0.05 -5.33 -11.60
N LEU A 273 1.26 -4.76 -11.66
CA LEU A 273 2.53 -5.49 -11.76
C LEU A 273 3.33 -5.33 -10.45
N GLY A 274 3.76 -6.43 -9.85
CA GLY A 274 4.58 -6.34 -8.64
C GLY A 274 4.79 -7.65 -7.90
N ASP A 275 5.04 -7.52 -6.61
CA ASP A 275 5.28 -8.64 -5.69
C ASP A 275 4.00 -9.05 -4.92
N SER A 276 4.16 -9.60 -3.72
CA SER A 276 3.08 -10.01 -2.81
C SER A 276 2.13 -8.88 -2.42
N ILE A 277 2.60 -7.63 -2.42
CA ILE A 277 1.76 -6.46 -2.11
C ILE A 277 0.78 -6.20 -3.25
N THR A 278 1.21 -6.38 -4.50
CA THR A 278 0.30 -6.34 -5.66
C THR A 278 -0.63 -7.56 -5.70
N TYR A 279 -0.13 -8.74 -5.32
CA TYR A 279 -0.96 -9.95 -5.19
C TYR A 279 -2.09 -9.77 -4.16
N GLY A 280 -1.85 -8.99 -3.10
CA GLY A 280 -2.82 -8.72 -2.02
C GLY A 280 -2.66 -9.62 -0.80
N VAL A 281 -1.44 -10.07 -0.51
CA VAL A 281 -1.14 -10.86 0.71
C VAL A 281 -1.51 -10.05 1.97
N GLU A 282 -2.04 -10.73 2.99
CA GLU A 282 -2.61 -10.16 4.24
C GLU A 282 -3.86 -9.26 4.09
N SER A 283 -4.36 -9.00 2.88
CA SER A 283 -5.72 -8.44 2.74
C SER A 283 -6.77 -9.50 3.08
N SER A 284 -7.85 -9.10 3.74
CA SER A 284 -8.86 -10.03 4.26
C SER A 284 -9.61 -10.80 3.17
N ASP A 285 -9.63 -10.25 1.95
CA ASP A 285 -10.30 -10.78 0.77
C ASP A 285 -9.33 -11.24 -0.35
N GLY A 286 -8.02 -11.04 -0.15
CA GLY A 286 -6.98 -11.34 -1.13
C GLY A 286 -6.93 -10.39 -2.33
N ASN A 287 -7.61 -9.23 -2.28
CA ASN A 287 -7.63 -8.25 -3.36
C ASN A 287 -6.48 -7.22 -3.27
N GLY A 288 -5.95 -6.96 -2.07
CA GLY A 288 -5.00 -5.88 -1.86
C GLY A 288 -5.60 -4.52 -2.24
N TYR A 289 -4.81 -3.62 -2.84
CA TYR A 289 -5.31 -2.29 -3.28
C TYR A 289 -6.21 -2.34 -4.53
N ARG A 290 -6.33 -3.51 -5.16
CA ARG A 290 -6.89 -3.64 -6.52
C ARG A 290 -8.39 -3.39 -6.55
N ASP A 291 -9.14 -3.76 -5.52
CA ASP A 291 -10.60 -3.63 -5.51
C ASP A 291 -11.03 -2.16 -5.45
N GLU A 292 -10.48 -1.39 -4.51
CA GLU A 292 -10.75 0.04 -4.39
C GLU A 292 -10.27 0.81 -5.62
N LEU A 293 -9.08 0.50 -6.14
CA LEU A 293 -8.59 1.12 -7.37
C LEU A 293 -9.51 0.83 -8.55
N TYR A 294 -9.96 -0.41 -8.72
CA TYR A 294 -10.89 -0.78 -9.78
C TYR A 294 -12.21 0.00 -9.66
N ALA A 295 -12.77 0.12 -8.45
CA ALA A 295 -13.98 0.90 -8.20
C ALA A 295 -13.81 2.38 -8.59
N TYR A 296 -12.69 3.01 -8.21
CA TYR A 296 -12.39 4.40 -8.56
C TYR A 296 -12.26 4.60 -10.08
N LEU A 297 -11.61 3.66 -10.75
CA LEU A 297 -11.42 3.73 -12.20
C LEU A 297 -12.73 3.49 -12.96
N LYS A 298 -13.58 2.56 -12.52
CA LYS A 298 -14.91 2.33 -13.13
C LYS A 298 -15.82 3.56 -13.03
N ALA A 299 -15.65 4.36 -11.98
CA ALA A 299 -16.39 5.61 -11.82
C ALA A 299 -15.88 6.75 -12.71
N SER A 300 -14.64 6.68 -13.21
CA SER A 300 -13.96 7.79 -13.91
C SER A 300 -13.66 7.53 -15.38
N ALA A 301 -13.64 6.26 -15.81
CA ALA A 301 -13.33 5.84 -17.18
C ALA A 301 -14.54 5.17 -17.87
N PRO A 302 -14.65 5.21 -19.21
CA PRO A 302 -15.73 4.55 -19.95
C PRO A 302 -15.68 3.03 -19.83
N ASP A 303 -14.50 2.44 -19.67
CA ASP A 303 -14.31 1.01 -19.44
C ASP A 303 -12.98 0.75 -18.72
N VAL A 304 -12.96 -0.31 -17.90
CA VAL A 304 -11.79 -0.74 -17.12
C VAL A 304 -11.69 -2.25 -17.15
N ASP A 305 -10.50 -2.72 -17.51
CA ASP A 305 -10.11 -4.12 -17.66
C ASP A 305 -8.76 -4.30 -16.96
N PHE A 306 -8.75 -5.04 -15.86
CA PHE A 306 -7.49 -5.45 -15.22
C PHE A 306 -6.95 -6.68 -15.94
N VAL A 307 -5.64 -6.73 -16.17
CA VAL A 307 -5.01 -7.81 -16.95
C VAL A 307 -3.75 -8.34 -16.31
N GLY A 308 -3.52 -9.63 -16.51
CA GLY A 308 -2.32 -10.34 -16.11
C GLY A 308 -2.53 -11.84 -16.11
N SER A 309 -1.46 -12.59 -15.81
CA SER A 309 -1.48 -14.05 -15.75
C SER A 309 -2.01 -14.61 -14.43
N VAL A 310 -1.98 -13.79 -13.37
CA VAL A 310 -2.40 -14.16 -12.01
C VAL A 310 -3.86 -13.78 -11.78
N LYS A 311 -4.59 -14.64 -11.05
CA LYS A 311 -5.96 -14.36 -10.59
C LYS A 311 -6.02 -14.55 -9.07
N ALA A 312 -6.20 -13.46 -8.32
CA ALA A 312 -6.18 -13.48 -6.86
C ALA A 312 -7.26 -12.57 -6.25
N GLY A 313 -7.90 -13.05 -5.19
CA GLY A 313 -8.93 -12.34 -4.45
C GLY A 313 -10.37 -12.59 -4.93
N SER A 314 -11.32 -11.94 -4.26
CA SER A 314 -12.77 -12.07 -4.49
C SER A 314 -13.41 -11.00 -5.37
N MET A 315 -12.64 -9.99 -5.81
CA MET A 315 -13.14 -8.90 -6.67
C MET A 315 -13.62 -9.40 -8.03
N SER A 316 -14.46 -8.58 -8.70
CA SER A 316 -15.09 -8.95 -9.97
C SER A 316 -14.08 -9.17 -11.11
N ASP A 317 -13.08 -8.29 -11.21
CA ASP A 317 -11.97 -8.38 -12.16
C ASP A 317 -10.66 -8.56 -11.41
N ARG A 318 -10.33 -9.82 -11.13
CA ARG A 318 -9.24 -10.21 -10.23
C ARG A 318 -7.90 -10.46 -10.93
N ASP A 319 -7.81 -10.10 -12.20
CA ASP A 319 -6.65 -10.35 -13.04
C ASP A 319 -5.53 -9.38 -12.64
N ASN A 320 -4.31 -9.90 -12.46
CA ASN A 320 -3.14 -9.14 -12.05
C ASN A 320 -1.84 -9.84 -12.43
N GLU A 321 -0.72 -9.19 -12.16
CA GLU A 321 0.63 -9.70 -12.37
C GLU A 321 1.48 -9.49 -11.10
N GLY A 322 0.89 -9.77 -9.93
CA GLY A 322 1.55 -9.79 -8.63
C GLY A 322 2.15 -11.16 -8.31
N HIS A 323 3.43 -11.23 -7.96
CA HIS A 323 4.16 -12.48 -7.73
C HIS A 323 4.79 -12.51 -6.33
N PRO A 324 4.17 -13.20 -5.35
CA PRO A 324 4.64 -13.23 -3.97
C PRO A 324 6.07 -13.75 -3.82
N GLY A 325 6.92 -12.97 -3.13
CA GLY A 325 8.31 -13.35 -2.87
C GLY A 325 9.32 -12.99 -3.98
N ASP A 326 8.85 -12.53 -5.13
CA ASP A 326 9.72 -12.27 -6.28
C ASP A 326 10.39 -10.90 -6.23
N ARG A 327 11.64 -10.87 -6.68
CA ARG A 327 12.46 -9.65 -6.84
C ARG A 327 12.20 -8.96 -8.18
N ILE A 328 12.77 -7.76 -8.36
CA ILE A 328 12.57 -6.94 -9.56
C ILE A 328 12.80 -7.70 -10.88
N GLY A 329 13.92 -8.42 -11.04
CA GLY A 329 14.20 -9.14 -12.29
C GLY A 329 13.37 -10.41 -12.48
N GLU A 330 12.88 -11.02 -11.40
CA GLU A 330 11.93 -12.14 -11.49
C GLU A 330 10.57 -11.66 -11.97
N ILE A 331 10.09 -10.54 -11.41
CA ILE A 331 8.91 -9.82 -11.92
C ILE A 331 9.12 -9.41 -13.39
N ALA A 332 10.35 -9.03 -13.77
CA ALA A 332 10.68 -8.71 -15.16
C ALA A 332 10.58 -9.91 -16.11
N ALA A 333 10.84 -11.13 -15.64
CA ALA A 333 10.66 -12.35 -16.41
C ALA A 333 9.18 -12.60 -16.73
N PHE A 334 8.27 -12.41 -15.76
CA PHE A 334 6.83 -12.50 -16.01
C PHE A 334 6.35 -11.38 -16.96
N ALA A 335 6.78 -10.13 -16.70
CA ALA A 335 6.44 -9.00 -17.55
C ALA A 335 6.93 -9.15 -19.00
N TYR A 336 8.01 -9.91 -19.23
CA TYR A 336 8.55 -10.19 -20.56
C TYR A 336 7.51 -10.86 -21.46
N CYS A 337 6.65 -11.71 -20.91
CA CYS A 337 5.58 -12.39 -21.64
C CYS A 337 4.21 -11.73 -21.47
N SER A 338 3.86 -11.28 -20.26
CA SER A 338 2.52 -10.73 -20.00
C SER A 338 2.29 -9.38 -20.65
N VAL A 339 3.26 -8.46 -20.64
CA VAL A 339 3.10 -7.12 -21.23
C VAL A 339 2.83 -7.17 -22.75
N PRO A 340 3.62 -7.90 -23.58
CA PRO A 340 3.33 -7.96 -25.01
C PRO A 340 2.02 -8.67 -25.33
N ARG A 341 1.60 -9.65 -24.50
CA ARG A 341 0.32 -10.34 -24.63
C ARG A 341 -0.86 -9.41 -24.37
N TYR A 342 -0.90 -8.78 -23.21
CA TYR A 342 -2.08 -8.02 -22.77
C TYR A 342 -2.10 -6.57 -23.27
N GLN A 343 -0.96 -6.01 -23.70
CA GLN A 343 -0.86 -4.63 -24.19
C GLN A 343 -1.53 -3.60 -23.25
N PRO A 344 -1.20 -3.59 -21.94
CA PRO A 344 -1.79 -2.63 -21.00
C PRO A 344 -1.43 -1.20 -21.39
N ASN A 345 -2.34 -0.25 -21.22
CA ASN A 345 -2.07 1.18 -21.40
C ASN A 345 -1.76 1.90 -20.08
N VAL A 346 -2.02 1.27 -18.94
CA VAL A 346 -1.59 1.72 -17.62
C VAL A 346 -0.95 0.54 -16.89
N ILE A 347 0.23 0.74 -16.32
CA ILE A 347 0.90 -0.27 -15.48
C ILE A 347 1.13 0.36 -14.11
N THR A 348 0.55 -0.21 -13.06
CA THR A 348 0.94 0.11 -11.68
C THR A 348 2.08 -0.82 -11.29
N LEU A 349 3.26 -0.28 -11.00
CA LEU A 349 4.47 -1.03 -10.74
C LEU A 349 4.95 -0.81 -9.30
N HIS A 350 4.81 -1.83 -8.46
CA HIS A 350 5.37 -1.86 -7.10
C HIS A 350 6.28 -3.10 -6.96
N ALA A 351 7.59 -2.89 -7.10
CA ALA A 351 8.58 -3.97 -7.10
C ALA A 351 9.87 -3.52 -6.41
N GLY A 352 10.46 -4.40 -5.61
CA GLY A 352 11.71 -4.13 -4.88
C GLY A 352 11.67 -4.49 -3.39
N THR A 353 10.49 -4.73 -2.82
CA THR A 353 10.34 -5.14 -1.42
C THR A 353 11.16 -6.38 -1.11
N ASN A 354 11.10 -7.38 -2.01
CA ASN A 354 11.84 -8.63 -1.86
C ASN A 354 13.34 -8.46 -2.08
N ASP A 355 13.81 -7.58 -2.97
CA ASP A 355 15.22 -7.25 -3.08
C ASP A 355 15.77 -6.73 -1.74
N MET A 356 15.02 -5.84 -1.09
CA MET A 356 15.39 -5.26 0.20
C MET A 356 15.33 -6.30 1.33
N ASN A 357 14.26 -7.11 1.35
CA ASN A 357 14.01 -8.13 2.37
C ASN A 357 15.03 -9.28 2.30
N GLN A 358 15.31 -9.77 1.08
CA GLN A 358 16.27 -10.84 0.81
C GLN A 358 17.74 -10.36 0.77
N ASN A 359 17.98 -9.07 1.05
CA ASN A 359 19.32 -8.44 1.04
C ASN A 359 20.08 -8.65 -0.27
N TYR A 360 19.38 -8.55 -1.41
CA TYR A 360 19.91 -8.96 -2.70
C TYR A 360 20.34 -7.77 -3.57
N ASN A 361 21.66 -7.65 -3.80
CA ASN A 361 22.27 -6.70 -4.73
C ASN A 361 21.63 -5.29 -4.69
N LEU A 362 21.52 -4.75 -3.47
CA LEU A 362 20.68 -3.58 -3.14
C LEU A 362 21.05 -2.34 -3.97
N SER A 363 22.34 -2.10 -4.19
CA SER A 363 22.82 -0.92 -4.92
C SER A 363 22.43 -0.91 -6.40
N GLN A 364 22.16 -2.08 -6.98
CA GLN A 364 21.76 -2.22 -8.38
C GLN A 364 20.23 -2.29 -8.55
N ALA A 365 19.45 -2.41 -7.47
CA ALA A 365 18.00 -2.57 -7.55
C ALA A 365 17.30 -1.44 -8.35
N PRO A 366 17.62 -0.14 -8.18
CA PRO A 366 17.03 0.91 -9.02
C PRO A 366 17.39 0.79 -10.50
N THR A 367 18.60 0.31 -10.83
CA THR A 367 19.01 0.07 -12.22
C THR A 367 18.18 -1.05 -12.86
N ARG A 368 17.87 -2.09 -12.10
CA ARG A 368 17.02 -3.20 -12.58
C ARG A 368 15.57 -2.77 -12.74
N LEU A 369 15.06 -1.93 -11.85
CA LEU A 369 13.73 -1.33 -11.99
C LEU A 369 13.65 -0.48 -13.27
N LYS A 370 14.66 0.35 -13.54
CA LYS A 370 14.75 1.14 -14.80
C LYS A 370 14.70 0.23 -16.03
N LYS A 371 15.41 -0.91 -16.01
CA LYS A 371 15.38 -1.89 -17.10
C LYS A 371 13.98 -2.52 -17.27
N LEU A 372 13.31 -2.89 -16.19
CA LEU A 372 11.96 -3.44 -16.21
C LEU A 372 10.96 -2.44 -16.83
N ILE A 373 11.01 -1.17 -16.41
CA ILE A 373 10.17 -0.10 -16.98
C ILE A 373 10.42 0.03 -18.49
N ASN A 374 11.69 0.05 -18.91
CA ASN A 374 12.04 0.12 -20.33
C ASN A 374 11.57 -1.10 -21.13
N GLN A 375 11.66 -2.30 -20.58
CA GLN A 375 11.13 -3.52 -21.18
C GLN A 375 9.61 -3.40 -21.37
N ALA A 376 8.88 -3.00 -20.33
CA ALA A 376 7.43 -2.85 -20.37
C ALA A 376 6.99 -1.82 -21.42
N LEU A 377 7.62 -0.65 -21.46
CA LEU A 377 7.34 0.40 -22.45
C LEU A 377 7.76 0.03 -23.87
N THR A 378 8.71 -0.91 -24.03
CA THR A 378 9.08 -1.44 -25.35
C THR A 378 8.02 -2.43 -25.85
N HIS A 379 7.50 -3.27 -24.96
CA HIS A 379 6.50 -4.29 -25.30
C HIS A 379 5.07 -3.76 -25.39
N SER A 380 4.73 -2.70 -24.64
CA SER A 380 3.48 -1.95 -24.75
C SER A 380 3.78 -0.46 -24.93
N PRO A 381 3.96 0.01 -26.18
CA PRO A 381 4.40 1.38 -26.47
C PRO A 381 3.36 2.47 -26.17
N ARG A 382 2.11 2.09 -25.87
CA ARG A 382 1.06 3.03 -25.43
C ARG A 382 0.88 3.03 -23.91
N ALA A 383 1.69 2.27 -23.18
CA ALA A 383 1.62 2.23 -21.73
C ALA A 383 2.13 3.53 -21.11
N THR A 384 1.44 3.97 -20.06
CA THR A 384 2.01 4.82 -19.03
C THR A 384 2.36 3.96 -17.83
N VAL A 385 3.60 4.05 -17.34
CA VAL A 385 4.04 3.31 -16.16
C VAL A 385 3.96 4.22 -14.94
N LEU A 386 3.11 3.86 -13.98
CA LEU A 386 3.04 4.46 -12.67
C LEU A 386 3.93 3.62 -11.76
N VAL A 387 5.11 4.11 -11.41
CA VAL A 387 6.08 3.38 -10.58
C VAL A 387 6.04 3.90 -9.16
N ALA A 388 5.76 3.04 -8.19
CA ALA A 388 5.63 3.45 -6.79
C ALA A 388 6.98 3.47 -6.06
N GLN A 389 7.11 4.41 -5.12
CA GLN A 389 7.98 4.18 -3.97
C GLN A 389 7.49 2.97 -3.19
N LEU A 390 8.43 2.19 -2.64
CA LEU A 390 8.07 1.11 -1.72
C LEU A 390 7.44 1.70 -0.46
N ILE A 391 6.36 1.09 0.01
CA ILE A 391 5.72 1.40 1.29
C ILE A 391 6.69 1.20 2.47
N PRO A 392 6.48 1.88 3.62
CA PRO A 392 7.35 1.70 4.79
C PRO A 392 7.11 0.35 5.49
N THR A 393 7.99 0.01 6.43
CA THR A 393 7.91 -1.19 7.28
C THR A 393 8.57 -0.93 8.63
N GLY A 394 7.97 -1.45 9.69
CA GLY A 394 8.57 -1.51 11.03
C GLY A 394 9.50 -2.70 11.22
N LYS A 395 9.63 -3.58 10.22
CA LYS A 395 10.53 -4.76 10.27
C LYS A 395 11.98 -4.32 10.46
N ALA A 396 12.60 -4.84 11.52
CA ALA A 396 13.94 -4.43 11.95
C ALA A 396 14.97 -4.59 10.81
N GLY A 397 15.72 -3.51 10.54
CA GLY A 397 16.78 -3.47 9.54
C GLY A 397 16.32 -3.28 8.08
N LEU A 398 15.02 -3.37 7.79
CA LEU A 398 14.50 -3.26 6.42
C LEU A 398 14.23 -1.80 5.99
N GLN A 399 13.68 -0.96 6.86
CA GLN A 399 13.35 0.44 6.53
C GLN A 399 14.54 1.24 5.95
N PRO A 400 15.77 1.19 6.49
CA PRO A 400 16.89 1.93 5.92
C PRO A 400 17.25 1.52 4.48
N ARG A 401 16.98 0.26 4.11
CA ARG A 401 17.19 -0.25 2.74
C ARG A 401 16.12 0.32 1.81
N ILE A 402 14.87 0.33 2.26
CA ILE A 402 13.74 0.96 1.56
C ILE A 402 13.97 2.45 1.35
N ASP A 403 14.42 3.18 2.38
CA ASP A 403 14.72 4.61 2.28
C ASP A 403 15.78 4.89 1.21
N ALA A 404 16.87 4.12 1.20
CA ALA A 404 17.93 4.25 0.21
C ALA A 404 17.44 3.93 -1.22
N TYR A 405 16.59 2.92 -1.37
CA TYR A 405 15.97 2.56 -2.65
C TYR A 405 15.03 3.67 -3.15
N ASN A 406 14.11 4.13 -2.30
CA ASN A 406 13.14 5.17 -2.62
C ASN A 406 13.80 6.51 -2.95
N ALA A 407 14.91 6.84 -2.28
CA ALA A 407 15.69 8.05 -2.57
C ALA A 407 16.31 8.07 -3.97
N ALA A 408 16.54 6.91 -4.59
CA ALA A 408 17.08 6.82 -5.95
C ALA A 408 16.02 6.95 -7.05
N LEU A 409 14.74 6.71 -6.74
CA LEU A 409 13.67 6.65 -7.74
C LEU A 409 13.36 7.99 -8.42
N PRO A 410 13.37 9.17 -7.75
CA PRO A 410 13.11 10.44 -8.42
C PRO A 410 14.06 10.70 -9.60
N GLY A 411 15.37 10.54 -9.39
CA GLY A 411 16.36 10.72 -10.47
C GLY A 411 16.20 9.69 -11.60
N MET A 412 15.87 8.45 -11.27
CA MET A 412 15.59 7.41 -12.27
C MET A 412 14.37 7.76 -13.14
N VAL A 413 13.30 8.29 -12.54
CA VAL A 413 12.09 8.70 -13.26
C VAL A 413 12.34 9.96 -14.09
N GLU A 414 13.08 10.94 -13.57
CA GLU A 414 13.50 12.13 -14.32
C GLU A 414 14.30 11.75 -15.59
N ASP A 415 15.23 10.80 -15.48
CA ASP A 415 15.95 10.27 -16.64
C ASP A 415 14.99 9.71 -17.71
N LEU A 416 14.06 8.83 -17.30
CA LEU A 416 13.09 8.21 -18.22
C LEU A 416 12.18 9.25 -18.88
N GLN A 417 11.73 10.25 -18.13
CA GLN A 417 10.93 11.36 -18.66
C GLN A 417 11.74 12.21 -19.66
N SER A 418 13.03 12.44 -19.40
CA SER A 418 13.92 13.15 -20.32
C SER A 418 14.14 12.39 -21.64
N GLU A 419 14.02 11.06 -21.60
CA GLU A 419 14.01 10.16 -22.77
C GLU A 419 12.64 10.13 -23.49
N GLY A 420 11.66 10.93 -23.03
CA GLY A 420 10.32 11.03 -23.60
C GLY A 420 9.38 9.90 -23.19
N LYS A 421 9.72 9.12 -22.16
CA LYS A 421 8.89 8.03 -21.65
C LYS A 421 7.78 8.55 -20.74
N HIS A 422 6.58 7.96 -20.84
CA HIS A 422 5.47 8.25 -19.94
C HIS A 422 5.60 7.44 -18.64
N VAL A 423 6.39 7.96 -17.71
CA VAL A 423 6.64 7.34 -16.41
C VAL A 423 6.34 8.35 -15.31
N LEU A 424 5.54 7.97 -14.32
CA LEU A 424 5.20 8.81 -13.17
C LEU A 424 5.61 8.10 -11.88
N LEU A 425 6.34 8.82 -11.01
CA LEU A 425 6.63 8.34 -9.66
C LEU A 425 5.37 8.49 -8.79
N VAL A 426 4.96 7.42 -8.12
CA VAL A 426 3.84 7.41 -7.18
C VAL A 426 4.38 7.45 -5.76
N ASP A 427 4.02 8.53 -5.04
CA ASP A 427 4.35 8.70 -3.63
C ASP A 427 3.41 7.84 -2.76
N MET A 428 4.00 6.93 -1.99
CA MET A 428 3.29 6.04 -1.07
C MET A 428 3.37 6.49 0.39
N SER A 429 3.83 7.71 0.68
CA SER A 429 4.01 8.28 2.03
C SER A 429 2.75 8.31 2.90
N ARG A 430 1.56 8.21 2.28
CA ARG A 430 0.28 8.09 2.98
C ARG A 430 0.11 6.76 3.71
N VAL A 431 0.79 5.70 3.26
CA VAL A 431 0.83 4.40 3.95
C VAL A 431 1.79 4.52 5.13
N LEU A 432 1.29 4.21 6.32
CA LEU A 432 2.03 4.36 7.58
C LEU A 432 2.38 2.98 8.14
N VAL A 433 3.43 2.92 8.97
CA VAL A 433 3.80 1.68 9.68
C VAL A 433 2.63 1.13 10.50
N SER A 434 1.74 2.00 11.01
CA SER A 434 0.53 1.62 11.76
C SER A 434 -0.56 0.94 10.93
N ASP A 435 -0.40 0.84 9.61
CA ASP A 435 -1.36 0.21 8.72
C ASP A 435 -1.12 -1.31 8.61
N GLY A 436 -0.63 -1.95 9.68
CA GLY A 436 -0.31 -3.38 9.73
C GLY A 436 1.14 -3.74 9.41
N LEU A 437 2.01 -2.73 9.29
CA LEU A 437 3.38 -2.87 8.83
C LEU A 437 4.40 -2.87 9.98
N GLU A 438 3.96 -2.96 11.25
CA GLU A 438 4.84 -2.85 12.43
C GLU A 438 5.95 -3.91 12.46
N ASN A 439 5.66 -5.11 11.97
CA ASN A 439 6.64 -6.18 11.84
C ASN A 439 6.62 -6.84 10.46
N ASP A 440 5.81 -6.30 9.53
CA ASP A 440 5.49 -6.87 8.22
C ASP A 440 5.84 -5.90 7.08
N ALA A 441 5.89 -6.43 5.86
CA ALA A 441 5.93 -5.70 4.62
C ALA A 441 4.57 -5.67 3.90
N HIS A 442 3.56 -6.37 4.40
CA HIS A 442 2.21 -6.37 3.83
C HIS A 442 1.26 -5.46 4.61
N PRO A 443 0.57 -4.52 3.95
CA PRO A 443 -0.45 -3.70 4.57
C PRO A 443 -1.68 -4.52 4.99
N THR A 444 -2.43 -3.97 5.95
CA THR A 444 -3.85 -4.32 6.16
C THR A 444 -4.73 -3.69 5.07
N ASP A 445 -6.01 -4.07 5.05
CA ASP A 445 -7.04 -3.48 4.16
C ASP A 445 -7.01 -1.93 4.19
N ALA A 446 -6.82 -1.31 5.36
CA ALA A 446 -6.73 0.13 5.49
C ALA A 446 -5.48 0.73 4.81
N GLY A 447 -4.34 0.04 4.86
CA GLY A 447 -3.13 0.45 4.15
C GLY A 447 -3.25 0.25 2.63
N TYR A 448 -3.88 -0.85 2.21
CA TYR A 448 -4.18 -1.11 0.80
C TYR A 448 -5.13 -0.07 0.20
N ALA A 449 -6.17 0.36 0.93
CA ALA A 449 -7.05 1.45 0.49
C ALA A 449 -6.25 2.76 0.23
N LYS A 450 -5.31 3.10 1.12
CA LYS A 450 -4.43 4.26 0.88
C LYS A 450 -3.55 4.08 -0.36
N MET A 451 -3.00 2.89 -0.59
CA MET A 451 -2.28 2.62 -1.85
C MET A 451 -3.16 2.83 -3.07
N ALA A 452 -4.42 2.35 -3.03
CA ALA A 452 -5.39 2.56 -4.10
C ALA A 452 -5.61 4.05 -4.38
N ASP A 453 -5.74 4.87 -3.35
CA ASP A 453 -5.89 6.33 -3.49
C ASP A 453 -4.64 6.97 -4.14
N ALA A 454 -3.43 6.50 -3.78
CA ALA A 454 -2.19 6.98 -4.39
C ALA A 454 -2.11 6.62 -5.88
N TRP A 455 -2.44 5.37 -6.21
CA TRP A 455 -2.52 4.92 -7.60
C TRP A 455 -3.53 5.70 -8.41
N TYR A 456 -4.73 5.91 -7.87
CA TYR A 456 -5.78 6.67 -8.54
C TYR A 456 -5.36 8.12 -8.78
N SER A 457 -4.77 8.77 -7.77
CA SER A 457 -4.20 10.12 -7.90
C SER A 457 -3.17 10.20 -9.05
N ALA A 458 -2.32 9.18 -9.17
CA ALA A 458 -1.31 9.09 -10.23
C ALA A 458 -1.93 8.85 -11.62
N VAL A 459 -3.01 8.06 -11.73
CA VAL A 459 -3.77 7.90 -12.99
C VAL A 459 -4.35 9.24 -13.43
N LEU A 460 -4.98 9.99 -12.52
CA LEU A 460 -5.55 11.30 -12.84
C LEU A 460 -4.46 12.31 -13.27
N GLN A 461 -3.29 12.27 -12.63
CA GLN A 461 -2.15 13.11 -13.03
C GLN A 461 -1.61 12.73 -14.41
N ALA A 462 -1.45 11.44 -14.70
CA ALA A 462 -1.03 10.96 -16.02
C ALA A 462 -2.06 11.33 -17.11
N ASN A 463 -3.35 11.25 -16.81
CA ASN A 463 -4.41 11.72 -17.68
C ASN A 463 -4.31 13.23 -17.94
N ALA A 464 -4.11 14.04 -16.90
CA ALA A 464 -3.93 15.49 -17.01
C ALA A 464 -2.70 15.89 -17.84
N ASN A 465 -1.66 15.04 -17.85
CA ASN A 465 -0.48 15.21 -18.71
C ASN A 465 -0.71 14.77 -20.16
N GLY A 466 -1.88 14.20 -20.49
CA GLY A 466 -2.19 13.65 -21.81
C GLY A 466 -1.45 12.36 -22.14
N TRP A 467 -0.97 11.63 -21.12
CA TRP A 467 -0.14 10.43 -21.32
C TRP A 467 -0.95 9.16 -21.54
N ILE A 468 -2.19 9.12 -21.03
CA ILE A 468 -3.08 7.97 -21.15
C ILE A 468 -3.79 7.98 -22.50
N GLN A 469 -3.63 6.89 -23.24
CA GLN A 469 -4.29 6.65 -24.53
C GLN A 469 -5.01 5.30 -24.49
N ASN A 470 -5.98 5.04 -25.36
CA ASN A 470 -6.61 3.71 -25.47
C ASN A 470 -5.55 2.58 -25.60
N PRO A 471 -5.79 1.37 -25.10
CA PRO A 471 -4.84 0.26 -25.27
C PRO A 471 -4.77 -0.19 -26.74
N LEU A 472 -3.68 -0.87 -27.10
CA LEU A 472 -3.65 -1.67 -28.33
C LEU A 472 -4.49 -2.94 -28.14
N PRO A 473 -4.94 -3.61 -29.21
CA PRO A 473 -5.57 -4.92 -29.08
C PRO A 473 -4.63 -5.92 -28.39
N GLU A 474 -5.20 -6.79 -27.55
CA GLU A 474 -4.44 -7.91 -27.00
C GLU A 474 -3.91 -8.83 -28.10
N GLN A 475 -2.81 -9.50 -27.80
CA GLN A 475 -2.18 -10.48 -28.66
C GLN A 475 -2.52 -11.90 -28.18
N ALA A 476 -2.59 -12.83 -29.13
CA ALA A 476 -2.76 -14.25 -28.82
C ALA A 476 -1.60 -14.77 -27.95
N ALA A 477 -1.83 -15.87 -27.23
CA ALA A 477 -0.75 -16.53 -26.51
C ALA A 477 0.32 -16.95 -27.50
N ASN A 478 1.54 -16.48 -27.30
CA ASN A 478 2.71 -16.90 -28.05
C ASN A 478 3.52 -17.89 -27.18
N GLY A 479 4.45 -18.62 -27.80
CA GLY A 479 5.40 -19.48 -27.07
C GLY A 479 6.47 -18.69 -26.30
N CYS A 480 6.13 -17.51 -25.76
CA CYS A 480 7.06 -16.68 -25.01
C CYS A 480 7.57 -17.44 -23.79
N ASN A 481 8.88 -17.37 -23.57
CA ASN A 481 9.54 -17.99 -22.44
C ASN A 481 10.08 -16.90 -21.50
N PRO A 482 9.59 -16.80 -20.24
CA PRO A 482 10.08 -15.83 -19.25
C PRO A 482 11.60 -15.86 -19.05
N THR A 483 12.26 -17.00 -19.27
CA THR A 483 13.71 -17.15 -19.10
C THR A 483 14.51 -16.36 -20.13
N GLU A 484 13.90 -15.99 -21.26
CA GLU A 484 14.52 -15.17 -22.30
C GLU A 484 14.57 -13.67 -21.94
N SER A 485 14.05 -13.29 -20.76
CA SER A 485 14.16 -11.91 -20.28
C SER A 485 15.63 -11.50 -20.16
N PRO A 486 16.03 -10.35 -20.73
CA PRO A 486 17.41 -9.85 -20.64
C PRO A 486 17.75 -9.25 -19.26
N ILE A 487 16.80 -9.27 -18.32
CA ILE A 487 16.93 -8.71 -16.98
C ILE A 487 17.04 -9.88 -16.01
N ASP A 488 18.25 -10.40 -15.86
CA ASP A 488 18.53 -11.52 -14.95
C ASP A 488 18.84 -11.01 -13.53
N ASP A 489 18.07 -11.49 -12.56
CA ASP A 489 18.29 -11.30 -11.12
C ASP A 489 18.50 -12.61 -10.35
N ASP A 490 18.50 -13.76 -11.02
CA ASP A 490 18.70 -15.03 -10.35
C ASP A 490 19.93 -15.75 -10.89
N PRO A 491 21.11 -15.54 -10.27
CA PRO A 491 22.29 -16.32 -10.57
C PRO A 491 22.10 -17.81 -10.23
N GLY A 492 20.96 -18.20 -9.63
CA GLY A 492 20.49 -19.54 -9.32
C GLY A 492 19.70 -20.26 -10.43
N THR A 493 19.18 -19.54 -11.44
CA THR A 493 18.33 -20.15 -12.49
C THR A 493 19.06 -20.50 -13.77
N GLY A 494 20.26 -19.96 -14.04
CA GLY A 494 20.96 -20.20 -15.29
C GLY A 494 20.02 -20.24 -16.49
N SER A 495 19.08 -19.27 -16.58
CA SER A 495 18.03 -19.17 -17.59
C SER A 495 17.61 -20.49 -18.25
N THR A 496 16.97 -21.41 -17.54
CA THR A 496 16.12 -22.45 -18.16
C THR A 496 15.11 -23.08 -17.19
N ILE A 497 14.04 -22.35 -16.88
CA ILE A 497 12.78 -22.96 -16.47
C ILE A 497 12.31 -23.87 -17.63
N GLY A 498 12.60 -25.16 -17.55
CA GLY A 498 12.09 -26.19 -18.47
C GLY A 498 13.12 -27.15 -19.10
N THR A 499 14.43 -26.90 -19.03
CA THR A 499 15.45 -27.85 -19.57
C THR A 499 16.10 -28.71 -18.49
N GLY A 500 16.04 -28.29 -17.22
CA GLY A 500 16.63 -29.02 -16.09
C GLY A 500 18.06 -28.60 -15.75
N GLU A 501 18.64 -27.60 -16.42
CA GLU A 501 19.90 -26.99 -16.00
C GLU A 501 19.63 -25.86 -14.99
N THR A 502 20.26 -25.94 -13.82
CA THR A 502 20.21 -24.89 -12.79
C THR A 502 21.61 -24.37 -12.53
N ALA A 503 21.75 -23.23 -11.84
CA ALA A 503 23.07 -22.77 -11.42
C ALA A 503 23.80 -23.75 -10.49
N LEU A 504 23.06 -24.61 -9.81
CA LEU A 504 23.61 -25.68 -8.99
C LEU A 504 24.10 -26.87 -9.83
N GLY A 505 23.74 -26.95 -11.12
CA GLY A 505 24.06 -28.02 -12.07
C GLY A 505 22.86 -28.90 -12.45
N GLU A 506 23.08 -29.90 -13.31
CA GLU A 506 22.05 -30.80 -13.88
C GLU A 506 21.36 -31.68 -12.82
N GLY A 507 22.05 -31.92 -11.69
CA GLY A 507 21.54 -32.71 -10.57
C GLY A 507 20.46 -32.02 -9.73
N TRP A 508 20.02 -30.82 -10.10
CA TRP A 508 19.14 -29.97 -9.29
C TRP A 508 18.00 -29.40 -10.13
N ARG A 509 16.82 -29.22 -9.52
CA ARG A 509 15.68 -28.52 -10.15
C ARG A 509 15.23 -27.33 -9.31
N ALA A 510 15.36 -26.11 -9.83
CA ALA A 510 14.87 -24.91 -9.18
C ALA A 510 13.34 -24.93 -8.99
N LEU A 511 12.89 -24.49 -7.81
CA LEU A 511 11.47 -24.26 -7.49
C LEU A 511 11.12 -22.78 -7.35
N GLY A 512 12.12 -21.89 -7.32
CA GLY A 512 11.92 -20.49 -6.97
C GLY A 512 11.66 -20.31 -5.47
N VAL A 513 11.03 -19.19 -5.09
CA VAL A 513 10.63 -18.92 -3.72
C VAL A 513 9.44 -19.81 -3.36
N ILE A 514 9.66 -20.74 -2.44
CA ILE A 514 8.63 -21.69 -1.99
C ILE A 514 7.87 -21.19 -0.76
N ALA A 515 8.46 -20.28 0.02
CA ALA A 515 7.78 -19.59 1.11
C ALA A 515 8.21 -18.12 1.11
N PRO A 516 7.29 -17.13 1.11
CA PRO A 516 7.66 -15.72 1.10
C PRO A 516 8.02 -15.16 2.49
N GLY A 517 7.72 -15.90 3.57
CA GLY A 517 7.79 -15.40 4.95
C GLY A 517 6.40 -15.17 5.55
N TYR A 518 6.23 -15.27 6.87
CA TYR A 518 4.93 -15.05 7.54
C TYR A 518 4.56 -13.59 7.77
N GLY A 519 5.35 -12.65 7.25
CA GLY A 519 5.06 -11.24 7.38
C GLY A 519 5.23 -10.68 8.81
N THR A 520 4.57 -11.19 9.84
CA THR A 520 4.31 -10.45 11.10
C THR A 520 5.15 -10.76 12.34
N ARG A 521 6.20 -11.60 12.32
CA ARG A 521 7.16 -11.69 13.46
C ARG A 521 8.59 -12.03 13.04
N ILE A 522 9.54 -11.30 13.64
CA ILE A 522 10.99 -11.47 13.50
C ILE A 522 11.39 -12.72 14.29
N GLY A 523 11.41 -13.84 13.61
CA GLY A 523 11.86 -15.11 14.16
C GLY A 523 12.86 -15.79 13.24
N ARG A 524 13.74 -16.60 13.82
CA ARG A 524 14.63 -17.46 13.04
C ARG A 524 13.78 -18.50 12.32
N THR A 525 14.01 -18.65 11.03
CA THR A 525 13.32 -19.66 10.22
C THR A 525 13.98 -21.01 10.38
N ILE A 526 13.16 -22.03 10.62
CA ILE A 526 13.58 -23.42 10.74
C ILE A 526 12.72 -24.24 9.77
N ILE A 527 13.37 -25.18 9.09
CA ILE A 527 12.73 -26.20 8.26
C ILE A 527 12.95 -27.53 8.96
N ALA A 528 11.87 -28.22 9.34
CA ALA A 528 11.89 -29.39 10.21
C ALA A 528 10.65 -30.26 9.96
N GLU A 529 10.72 -31.56 10.17
CA GLU A 529 9.58 -32.47 9.98
C GLU A 529 8.72 -32.52 11.24
N LEU A 530 7.51 -31.94 11.27
CA LEU A 530 6.71 -31.89 12.50
C LEU A 530 5.58 -32.91 12.53
N ASN A 531 5.19 -33.43 11.37
CA ASN A 531 3.93 -34.12 11.18
C ASN A 531 4.09 -35.61 10.81
N GLY A 532 5.31 -36.05 10.56
CA GLY A 532 5.72 -37.42 10.28
C GLY A 532 5.42 -37.88 8.85
N ASP A 533 5.22 -36.97 7.90
CA ASP A 533 4.91 -37.31 6.50
C ASP A 533 6.13 -37.29 5.57
N GLN A 534 7.33 -37.16 6.15
CA GLN A 534 8.65 -37.12 5.50
C GLN A 534 8.87 -35.86 4.65
N ARG A 535 8.02 -34.84 4.80
CA ARG A 535 8.13 -33.54 4.15
C ARG A 535 8.43 -32.51 5.20
N ALA A 536 9.58 -31.87 5.06
CA ALA A 536 9.95 -30.83 6.01
C ALA A 536 8.96 -29.65 5.96
N ASP A 537 8.57 -29.22 7.15
CA ASP A 537 7.60 -28.19 7.46
C ASP A 537 8.29 -26.84 7.69
N TYR A 538 7.52 -25.75 7.59
CA TYR A 538 8.04 -24.38 7.65
C TYR A 538 7.68 -23.69 8.98
N LEU A 539 8.71 -23.31 9.74
CA LEU A 539 8.57 -22.68 11.05
C LEU A 539 9.24 -21.31 11.12
N GLN A 540 8.65 -20.41 11.92
CA GLN A 540 9.33 -19.20 12.39
C GLN A 540 9.32 -19.15 13.91
N VAL A 541 10.51 -19.18 14.52
CA VAL A 541 10.71 -19.15 15.97
C VAL A 541 11.02 -17.72 16.44
N ALA A 542 10.12 -17.14 17.22
CA ALA A 542 10.27 -15.82 17.83
C ALA A 542 11.35 -15.81 18.92
N ALA A 543 11.82 -14.62 19.29
CA ALA A 543 12.87 -14.42 20.29
C ALA A 543 12.53 -14.99 21.69
N ASP A 544 11.24 -15.17 22.00
CA ASP A 544 10.75 -15.77 23.25
C ASP A 544 10.54 -17.28 23.19
N GLY A 545 10.94 -17.93 22.08
CA GLY A 545 10.81 -19.38 21.89
C GLY A 545 9.46 -19.86 21.37
N ARG A 546 8.46 -18.97 21.21
CA ARG A 546 7.21 -19.29 20.51
C ARG A 546 7.50 -19.53 19.05
N PHE A 547 6.68 -20.34 18.39
CA PHE A 547 6.82 -20.52 16.96
C PHE A 547 5.47 -20.64 16.25
N ARG A 548 5.42 -20.15 15.02
CA ARG A 548 4.36 -20.41 14.05
C ARG A 548 4.84 -21.51 13.13
N ALA A 549 3.96 -22.45 12.79
CA ALA A 549 4.27 -23.56 11.89
C ALA A 549 3.22 -23.70 10.79
N ALA A 550 3.66 -24.02 9.58
CA ALA A 550 2.81 -24.57 8.54
C ALA A 550 3.36 -25.89 8.06
N VAL A 551 2.46 -26.86 7.89
CA VAL A 551 2.82 -28.17 7.39
C VAL A 551 2.84 -28.18 5.87
N ASN A 552 3.81 -28.90 5.31
CA ASN A 552 3.96 -29.10 3.88
C ASN A 552 3.09 -30.26 3.40
N THR A 553 1.97 -29.95 2.73
CA THR A 553 1.05 -30.99 2.23
C THR A 553 1.30 -31.35 0.76
N VAL A 554 0.86 -32.54 0.36
CA VAL A 554 0.93 -33.01 -1.03
C VAL A 554 0.04 -32.14 -1.94
N GLY A 555 0.64 -31.11 -2.53
CA GLY A 555 0.06 -30.30 -3.59
C GLY A 555 0.53 -30.76 -4.97
N THR A 556 1.13 -29.84 -5.74
CA THR A 556 1.82 -30.16 -6.99
C THR A 556 3.11 -30.95 -6.68
N PRO A 557 3.44 -32.05 -7.40
CA PRO A 557 4.65 -32.82 -7.15
C PRO A 557 5.93 -31.96 -7.10
N GLY A 558 6.54 -31.91 -5.92
CA GLY A 558 7.75 -31.15 -5.66
C GLY A 558 7.57 -29.63 -5.59
N GLN A 559 6.35 -29.11 -5.33
CA GLN A 559 6.13 -27.77 -4.81
C GLN A 559 5.35 -27.88 -3.50
N PRO A 560 5.83 -27.25 -2.41
CA PRO A 560 5.16 -27.36 -1.13
C PRO A 560 3.83 -26.58 -1.13
N HIS A 561 2.82 -27.14 -0.47
CA HIS A 561 1.58 -26.43 -0.14
C HIS A 561 1.52 -26.25 1.38
N TRP A 562 1.80 -25.02 1.83
CA TRP A 562 1.87 -24.67 3.25
C TRP A 562 0.49 -24.51 3.87
N VAL A 563 0.16 -25.36 4.83
CA VAL A 563 -1.07 -25.27 5.62
C VAL A 563 -0.71 -24.79 7.01
N ASP A 564 -1.11 -23.57 7.37
CA ASP A 564 -0.90 -23.02 8.71
C ASP A 564 -1.58 -23.90 9.78
N VAL A 565 -0.78 -24.44 10.71
CA VAL A 565 -1.25 -25.27 11.82
C VAL A 565 -1.26 -24.51 13.16
N GLY A 566 -0.94 -23.22 13.14
CA GLY A 566 -1.10 -22.30 14.25
C GLY A 566 0.21 -21.81 14.86
N THR A 567 0.05 -21.04 15.95
CA THR A 567 1.15 -20.54 16.78
C THR A 567 1.17 -21.28 18.11
N TYR A 568 2.35 -21.78 18.48
CA TYR A 568 2.59 -22.58 19.67
C TYR A 568 3.38 -21.77 20.69
N ALA A 569 3.00 -21.91 21.97
CA ALA A 569 3.80 -21.44 23.09
C ALA A 569 5.16 -22.15 23.08
N PRO A 570 6.24 -21.58 23.67
CA PRO A 570 7.43 -22.36 23.91
C PRO A 570 7.00 -23.57 24.74
N ALA A 571 7.51 -24.76 24.44
CA ALA A 571 7.16 -25.92 25.23
C ALA A 571 7.64 -25.66 26.67
N THR A 572 6.71 -25.44 27.60
CA THR A 572 6.99 -25.24 29.03
C THR A 572 6.64 -26.51 29.78
N SER A 573 7.47 -26.88 30.74
CA SER A 573 7.20 -27.99 31.65
C SER A 573 5.83 -27.84 32.33
N ASP A 574 5.10 -28.94 32.55
CA ASP A 574 3.90 -29.01 33.40
C ASP A 574 4.23 -28.82 34.91
N VAL A 575 5.35 -28.15 35.20
CA VAL A 575 5.93 -27.93 36.53
C VAL A 575 5.91 -26.44 36.82
N SER A 576 5.61 -26.11 38.07
CA SER A 576 5.24 -24.80 38.64
C SER A 576 6.26 -23.64 38.54
N ALA A 577 7.22 -23.66 37.61
CA ALA A 577 8.16 -22.58 37.36
C ALA A 577 8.38 -22.38 35.84
N PRO A 578 8.12 -21.18 35.29
CA PRO A 578 8.43 -20.87 33.90
C PRO A 578 9.94 -20.99 33.65
N ILE A 579 10.33 -21.68 32.58
CA ILE A 579 11.69 -21.57 32.03
C ILE A 579 11.66 -20.41 31.03
N ASP A 580 12.49 -19.39 31.23
CA ASP A 580 12.67 -18.33 30.25
C ASP A 580 13.36 -18.92 29.01
N VAL A 581 12.63 -19.02 27.90
CA VAL A 581 13.13 -19.54 26.63
C VAL A 581 13.61 -18.40 25.75
N ASN A 582 14.81 -18.54 25.20
CA ASN A 582 15.28 -17.70 24.11
C ASN A 582 15.13 -18.44 22.77
N GLY A 583 14.57 -17.79 21.75
CA GLY A 583 14.38 -18.36 20.40
C GLY A 583 15.66 -18.91 19.76
N ASP A 584 16.82 -18.39 20.13
CA ASP A 584 18.11 -18.89 19.67
C ASP A 584 18.44 -20.29 20.23
N GLU A 585 17.83 -20.70 21.35
CA GLU A 585 18.01 -22.02 21.98
C GLU A 585 17.25 -23.12 21.26
N VAL A 586 16.18 -22.77 20.54
CA VAL A 586 15.24 -23.73 19.97
C VAL A 586 15.90 -24.55 18.87
N ARG A 587 15.78 -25.87 18.90
CA ARG A 587 16.13 -26.78 17.81
C ARG A 587 14.99 -27.78 17.64
N PHE A 588 14.98 -28.44 16.50
CA PHE A 588 14.06 -29.51 16.17
C PHE A 588 14.89 -30.70 15.70
N ALA A 589 14.61 -31.89 16.24
CA ALA A 589 15.30 -33.14 15.93
C ALA A 589 14.49 -34.33 16.44
N ASP A 590 14.42 -35.42 15.68
CA ASP A 590 13.69 -36.64 16.06
C ASP A 590 14.52 -37.50 17.03
N LEU A 591 14.33 -37.32 18.34
CA LEU A 591 15.12 -38.05 19.34
C LEU A 591 14.53 -39.43 19.68
N ASN A 592 13.24 -39.66 19.39
CA ASN A 592 12.53 -40.90 19.73
C ASN A 592 12.38 -41.86 18.52
N GLY A 593 12.65 -41.38 17.31
CA GLY A 593 12.59 -42.13 16.05
C GLY A 593 11.18 -42.39 15.53
N ASP A 594 10.21 -41.52 15.85
CA ASP A 594 8.83 -41.63 15.38
C ASP A 594 8.57 -40.88 14.06
N GLY A 595 9.61 -40.26 13.50
CA GLY A 595 9.59 -39.47 12.28
C GLY A 595 9.12 -38.04 12.50
N ARG A 596 8.92 -37.58 13.73
CA ARG A 596 8.55 -36.20 14.06
C ARG A 596 9.66 -35.56 14.86
N ASP A 597 10.10 -34.41 14.40
CA ASP A 597 11.09 -33.63 15.11
C ASP A 597 10.51 -33.12 16.45
N ASP A 598 11.26 -33.40 17.51
CA ASP A 598 10.98 -32.99 18.87
C ASP A 598 11.44 -31.55 19.11
N TYR A 599 10.76 -30.84 20.00
CA TYR A 599 11.17 -29.48 20.38
C TYR A 599 12.31 -29.55 21.41
N LEU A 600 13.47 -28.98 21.06
CA LEU A 600 14.66 -28.98 21.89
C LEU A 600 15.05 -27.56 22.33
N LEU A 601 15.55 -27.44 23.56
CA LEU A 601 16.21 -26.24 24.07
C LEU A 601 17.70 -26.54 24.33
N VAL A 602 18.57 -25.97 23.50
CA VAL A 602 20.02 -26.04 23.66
C VAL A 602 20.50 -24.84 24.49
N GLY A 603 20.43 -25.02 25.81
CA GLY A 603 20.70 -23.98 26.78
C GLY A 603 22.17 -23.57 26.84
N SER A 604 22.42 -22.33 27.25
CA SER A 604 23.78 -21.85 27.55
C SER A 604 24.42 -22.56 28.76
N ASP A 605 23.61 -23.28 29.55
CA ASP A 605 24.05 -24.12 30.67
C ASP A 605 24.56 -25.51 30.25
N SER A 606 24.87 -25.70 28.97
CA SER A 606 25.39 -26.94 28.37
C SER A 606 24.48 -28.15 28.58
N LYS A 607 23.17 -27.91 28.56
CA LYS A 607 22.12 -28.93 28.66
C LYS A 607 21.17 -28.82 27.48
N VAL A 608 20.75 -29.98 26.97
CA VAL A 608 19.63 -30.08 26.03
C VAL A 608 18.41 -30.54 26.80
N ARG A 609 17.33 -29.77 26.73
CA ARG A 609 16.01 -30.16 27.25
C ARG A 609 15.12 -30.51 26.07
N ALA A 610 14.39 -31.61 26.13
CA ALA A 610 13.54 -32.07 25.04
C ALA A 610 12.06 -32.10 25.46
N TYR A 611 11.20 -31.93 24.46
CA TYR A 611 9.77 -32.09 24.55
C TYR A 611 9.31 -32.89 23.34
N ILE A 612 8.77 -34.08 23.61
CA ILE A 612 8.39 -35.03 22.57
C ILE A 612 7.19 -34.49 21.80
N ASN A 613 7.28 -34.49 20.47
CA ASN A 613 6.21 -34.09 19.57
C ASN A 613 5.22 -35.26 19.36
N PHE A 614 3.92 -34.99 19.48
CA PHE A 614 2.85 -35.97 19.25
C PHE A 614 1.71 -35.35 18.43
N PRO A 615 0.94 -36.19 17.70
CA PRO A 615 -0.27 -35.73 17.03
C PRO A 615 -1.31 -35.22 18.06
N GLY A 616 -1.69 -33.95 17.94
CA GLY A 616 -2.78 -33.33 18.67
C GLY A 616 -4.14 -33.49 17.98
N LEU A 617 -5.17 -32.88 18.56
CA LEU A 617 -6.50 -32.81 17.93
C LEU A 617 -6.45 -31.92 16.68
N ASP A 618 -7.26 -32.26 15.67
CA ASP A 618 -7.41 -31.50 14.42
C ASP A 618 -6.08 -31.20 13.69
N ASN A 619 -5.16 -32.17 13.66
CA ASN A 619 -3.83 -32.07 13.04
C ASN A 619 -2.92 -30.97 13.64
N LYS A 620 -3.20 -30.51 14.87
CA LYS A 620 -2.30 -29.60 15.60
C LYS A 620 -1.16 -30.36 16.27
N LEU A 621 -0.07 -29.65 16.55
CA LEU A 621 1.10 -30.18 17.26
C LEU A 621 0.87 -30.21 18.76
N LYS A 622 1.47 -31.19 19.46
CA LYS A 622 1.46 -31.27 20.91
C LYS A 622 2.82 -31.69 21.42
N PHE A 623 3.38 -30.93 22.37
CA PHE A 623 4.68 -31.20 22.96
C PHE A 623 4.53 -31.65 24.41
N LEU A 624 5.22 -32.73 24.77
CA LEU A 624 5.23 -33.30 26.13
C LEU A 624 6.63 -33.25 26.71
N HIS A 625 6.78 -32.66 27.90
CA HIS A 625 8.09 -32.51 28.54
C HIS A 625 8.76 -33.86 28.79
N TRP A 626 9.97 -34.03 28.25
CA TRP A 626 10.80 -35.23 28.45
C TRP A 626 11.91 -35.00 29.48
N GLY A 627 12.35 -33.75 29.65
CA GLY A 627 13.37 -33.37 30.63
C GLY A 627 14.73 -33.08 30.00
N ILE A 628 15.78 -33.15 30.81
CA ILE A 628 17.16 -32.94 30.34
C ILE A 628 17.61 -34.24 29.67
N VAL A 629 17.74 -34.22 28.35
CA VAL A 629 18.13 -35.38 27.54
C VAL A 629 19.62 -35.49 27.35
N PHE A 630 20.37 -34.41 27.56
CA PHE A 630 21.81 -34.40 27.34
C PHE A 630 22.52 -33.34 28.19
N ARG A 631 23.72 -33.65 28.66
CA ARG A 631 24.57 -32.74 29.44
C ARG A 631 26.05 -33.07 29.24
N GLU A 632 26.83 -32.06 28.89
CA GLU A 632 28.28 -32.16 28.73
C GLU A 632 28.89 -30.76 28.73
N GLU A 633 29.84 -30.53 29.62
CA GLU A 633 30.37 -29.18 29.92
C GLU A 633 31.22 -28.60 28.79
N SER A 634 31.66 -29.43 27.86
CA SER A 634 32.49 -29.02 26.72
C SER A 634 31.71 -28.51 25.50
N PHE A 635 30.39 -28.30 25.61
CA PHE A 635 29.56 -27.81 24.51
C PHE A 635 29.20 -26.34 24.60
N SER A 636 28.97 -25.79 23.41
CA SER A 636 28.24 -24.54 23.25
C SER A 636 27.11 -24.74 22.24
N ARG A 637 26.14 -23.84 22.27
CA ARG A 637 25.04 -23.83 21.31
C ARG A 637 25.52 -23.79 19.84
N ASP A 638 26.64 -23.11 19.60
CA ASP A 638 27.14 -22.87 18.26
C ASP A 638 27.77 -24.12 17.64
N ASN A 639 28.27 -25.05 18.46
CA ASN A 639 29.01 -26.23 18.00
C ASN A 639 28.20 -27.53 17.99
N LEU A 640 26.94 -27.51 18.43
CA LEU A 640 26.05 -28.68 18.39
C LEU A 640 25.15 -28.69 17.15
N ARG A 641 24.99 -29.87 16.55
CA ARG A 641 24.04 -30.19 15.47
C ARG A 641 23.30 -31.49 15.83
N PHE A 642 22.18 -31.73 15.17
CA PHE A 642 21.36 -32.93 15.32
C PHE A 642 21.15 -33.53 13.93
N ALA A 643 21.39 -34.82 13.79
CA ALA A 643 21.19 -35.56 12.54
C ALA A 643 21.38 -37.06 12.79
N ASP A 644 20.58 -37.91 12.14
CA ASP A 644 20.78 -39.37 12.14
C ASP A 644 21.99 -39.75 11.27
N VAL A 645 23.16 -39.95 11.88
CA VAL A 645 24.36 -40.38 11.15
C VAL A 645 24.53 -41.90 11.13
N THR A 646 23.65 -42.64 11.82
CA THR A 646 23.70 -44.11 11.91
C THR A 646 22.73 -44.80 10.95
N GLY A 647 21.66 -44.11 10.57
CA GLY A 647 20.54 -44.60 9.79
C GLY A 647 19.57 -45.46 10.60
N ASP A 648 19.44 -45.19 11.90
CA ASP A 648 18.57 -45.94 12.81
C ASP A 648 17.23 -45.24 13.11
N GLY A 649 16.98 -44.12 12.42
CA GLY A 649 15.80 -43.28 12.49
C GLY A 649 15.82 -42.28 13.63
N ARG A 650 16.86 -42.24 14.47
CA ARG A 650 16.97 -41.27 15.57
C ARG A 650 18.10 -40.29 15.31
N ASP A 651 17.84 -39.02 15.57
CA ASP A 651 18.87 -38.00 15.49
C ASP A 651 19.91 -38.20 16.59
N ASP A 652 21.18 -38.19 16.16
CA ASP A 652 22.35 -38.16 17.02
C ASP A 652 22.75 -36.72 17.35
N ILE A 653 23.57 -36.54 18.38
CA ILE A 653 24.14 -35.22 18.70
C ILE A 653 25.58 -35.12 18.18
N LEU A 654 25.84 -34.12 17.33
CA LEU A 654 27.12 -33.91 16.68
C LEU A 654 27.80 -32.67 17.27
N ARG A 655 29.01 -32.84 17.84
CA ARG A 655 29.89 -31.71 18.18
C ARG A 655 30.86 -31.44 17.03
N VAL A 656 30.75 -30.25 16.46
CA VAL A 656 31.61 -29.77 15.36
C VAL A 656 32.74 -28.89 15.90
N GLY A 657 33.98 -29.20 15.53
CA GLY A 657 35.16 -28.42 15.86
C GLY A 657 35.37 -27.22 14.93
N ALA A 658 36.32 -26.34 15.28
CA ALA A 658 36.61 -25.12 14.52
C ALA A 658 37.00 -25.39 13.06
N GLU A 659 37.65 -26.51 12.78
CA GLU A 659 38.09 -26.95 11.44
C GLU A 659 37.11 -27.95 10.78
N GLY A 660 35.90 -28.10 11.34
CA GLY A 660 34.86 -28.99 10.80
C GLY A 660 35.01 -30.47 11.19
N ALA A 661 35.97 -30.84 12.05
CA ALA A 661 36.02 -32.19 12.62
C ALA A 661 34.80 -32.47 13.52
N VAL A 662 34.33 -33.72 13.59
CA VAL A 662 33.06 -34.06 14.25
C VAL A 662 33.24 -35.23 15.21
N HIS A 663 32.72 -35.06 16.43
CA HIS A 663 32.46 -36.14 17.38
C HIS A 663 30.96 -36.37 17.47
N VAL A 664 30.53 -37.62 17.42
CA VAL A 664 29.11 -38.00 17.49
C VAL A 664 28.82 -38.58 18.87
N TYR A 665 27.70 -38.20 19.45
CA TYR A 665 27.09 -38.83 20.61
C TYR A 665 25.89 -39.57 20.07
N ARG A 666 26.02 -40.89 19.96
CA ARG A 666 25.00 -41.73 19.33
C ARG A 666 23.80 -41.90 20.24
N ASN A 667 22.61 -41.75 19.68
CA ASN A 667 21.36 -41.92 20.40
C ASN A 667 21.06 -43.41 20.61
N MET A 668 21.28 -43.90 21.83
CA MET A 668 21.08 -45.31 22.21
C MET A 668 19.71 -45.54 22.87
N TRP A 669 18.75 -44.62 22.69
CA TRP A 669 17.43 -44.74 23.31
C TRP A 669 16.73 -46.03 22.90
N ASP A 670 16.29 -46.81 23.90
CA ASP A 670 15.48 -48.00 23.72
C ASP A 670 14.10 -47.76 24.36
N PRO A 671 13.00 -47.72 23.59
CA PRO A 671 11.65 -47.54 24.12
C PRO A 671 11.25 -48.65 25.11
N ASN A 672 11.94 -49.80 25.10
CA ASN A 672 11.69 -50.93 26.00
C ASN A 672 12.56 -50.92 27.26
N SER A 673 13.52 -50.00 27.36
CA SER A 673 14.38 -49.86 28.53
C SER A 673 13.63 -49.16 29.67
N ALA A 674 12.95 -49.98 30.48
CA ALA A 674 12.31 -49.69 31.78
C ALA A 674 11.88 -48.24 32.06
N GLN A 675 10.59 -47.94 31.89
CA GLN A 675 9.97 -46.75 32.47
C GLN A 675 10.12 -46.73 34.00
N VAL A 676 10.74 -45.68 34.54
CA VAL A 676 10.71 -45.39 35.98
C VAL A 676 9.53 -44.46 36.24
N GLY A 677 8.36 -45.03 36.50
CA GLY A 677 7.12 -44.26 36.69
C GLY A 677 6.41 -43.91 35.37
N SER A 678 5.71 -42.77 35.32
CA SER A 678 4.94 -42.30 34.16
C SER A 678 5.70 -41.35 33.23
N GLU A 679 6.99 -41.08 33.48
CA GLU A 679 7.81 -40.23 32.62
C GLU A 679 8.81 -41.05 31.78
N PRO A 680 8.92 -40.76 30.46
CA PRO A 680 9.85 -41.45 29.58
C PRO A 680 11.30 -41.21 30.01
N GLN A 681 12.12 -42.26 30.03
CA GLN A 681 13.55 -42.11 30.36
C GLN A 681 14.27 -41.36 29.23
N PRO A 682 15.17 -40.42 29.56
CA PRO A 682 16.03 -39.78 28.58
C PRO A 682 16.92 -40.78 27.82
N PRO A 683 17.36 -40.45 26.59
CA PRO A 683 18.33 -41.26 25.85
C PRO A 683 19.65 -41.48 26.59
N ASP A 684 20.20 -42.70 26.47
CA ASP A 684 21.61 -42.97 26.74
C ASP A 684 22.45 -42.56 25.52
N TRP A 685 23.68 -42.08 25.75
CA TRP A 685 24.54 -41.54 24.69
C TRP A 685 25.87 -42.28 24.58
N GLY A 686 26.17 -42.82 23.39
CA GLY A 686 27.42 -43.50 23.08
C GLY A 686 28.40 -42.62 22.29
N LEU A 687 29.46 -42.13 22.95
CA LEU A 687 30.48 -41.28 22.30
C LEU A 687 31.27 -42.03 21.22
N TRP A 688 31.29 -41.45 20.03
CA TRP A 688 32.10 -41.83 18.87
C TRP A 688 33.05 -40.69 18.48
N LEU A 689 34.30 -40.84 18.89
CA LEU A 689 35.34 -39.84 18.64
C LEU A 689 35.77 -39.84 17.16
N ASN A 690 35.99 -38.64 16.61
CA ASN A 690 36.51 -38.44 15.25
C ASN A 690 35.70 -39.19 14.19
N TRP A 691 34.37 -39.15 14.31
CA TRP A 691 33.47 -39.71 13.32
C TRP A 691 33.77 -39.13 11.93
N ALA A 692 34.01 -37.82 11.86
CA ALA A 692 34.61 -37.14 10.71
C ALA A 692 35.85 -36.34 11.15
N GLY A 693 36.95 -36.46 10.40
CA GLY A 693 38.20 -35.74 10.69
C GLY A 693 38.21 -34.26 10.27
N GLY A 694 37.14 -33.78 9.64
CA GLY A 694 37.12 -32.49 8.95
C GLY A 694 37.73 -32.57 7.55
N THR A 695 37.47 -31.54 6.74
CA THR A 695 37.95 -31.45 5.36
C THR A 695 38.69 -30.13 5.15
N GLN A 696 39.62 -30.10 4.20
CA GLN A 696 40.39 -28.88 3.92
C GLN A 696 39.45 -27.73 3.52
N GLY A 697 39.65 -26.56 4.14
CA GLY A 697 38.81 -25.38 3.89
C GLY A 697 37.44 -25.42 4.58
N SER A 698 37.18 -26.42 5.43
CA SER A 698 35.98 -26.48 6.25
C SER A 698 36.13 -25.67 7.53
N SER A 699 34.99 -25.37 8.14
CA SER A 699 34.89 -24.70 9.43
C SER A 699 33.55 -25.04 10.08
N LEU A 700 33.38 -24.66 11.35
CA LEU A 700 32.11 -24.79 12.06
C LEU A 700 30.91 -24.24 11.26
N ASP A 701 31.08 -23.11 10.59
CA ASP A 701 30.02 -22.46 9.79
C ASP A 701 29.80 -23.10 8.42
N ALA A 702 30.80 -23.81 7.89
CA ALA A 702 30.76 -24.40 6.56
C ALA A 702 30.09 -25.78 6.52
N VAL A 703 29.92 -26.46 7.66
CA VAL A 703 29.39 -27.83 7.69
C VAL A 703 27.89 -27.86 7.92
N ARG A 704 27.19 -28.69 7.15
CA ARG A 704 25.79 -29.11 7.35
C ARG A 704 25.72 -30.64 7.33
N PHE A 705 24.66 -31.19 7.93
CA PHE A 705 24.38 -32.62 7.94
C PHE A 705 22.97 -32.85 7.45
N ALA A 706 22.84 -33.64 6.39
CA ALA A 706 21.56 -34.03 5.80
C ALA A 706 21.78 -35.23 4.87
N ASP A 707 20.77 -36.06 4.68
CA ASP A 707 20.84 -37.21 3.77
C ASP A 707 20.76 -36.73 2.31
N GLY A 708 21.90 -36.68 1.63
CA GLY A 708 21.99 -36.13 0.27
C GLY A 708 21.66 -37.16 -0.82
N ASP A 709 21.80 -38.45 -0.54
CA ASP A 709 21.61 -39.53 -1.52
C ASP A 709 20.45 -40.48 -1.24
N GLY A 710 19.77 -40.29 -0.10
CA GLY A 710 18.56 -41.00 0.30
C GLY A 710 18.83 -42.38 0.89
N ASP A 711 20.01 -42.62 1.47
CA ASP A 711 20.36 -43.90 2.08
C ASP A 711 19.92 -44.03 3.56
N GLY A 712 19.28 -42.99 4.09
CA GLY A 712 18.79 -42.87 5.45
C GLY A 712 19.83 -42.34 6.43
N ARG A 713 21.03 -41.96 5.97
CA ARG A 713 22.10 -41.44 6.84
C ARG A 713 22.44 -40.02 6.45
N ALA A 714 22.60 -39.17 7.44
CA ALA A 714 23.10 -37.83 7.21
C ALA A 714 24.55 -37.85 6.69
N ASP A 715 24.76 -37.10 5.60
CA ASP A 715 26.04 -36.88 4.97
C ASP A 715 26.73 -35.64 5.54
N TYR A 716 28.06 -35.56 5.36
CA TYR A 716 28.80 -34.34 5.66
C TYR A 716 28.78 -33.43 4.42
N LEU A 717 28.13 -32.27 4.52
CA LEU A 717 28.02 -31.30 3.43
C LEU A 717 28.88 -30.07 3.74
N GLN A 718 29.91 -29.83 2.93
CA GLN A 718 30.77 -28.66 3.03
C GLN A 718 30.28 -27.56 2.10
N VAL A 719 29.81 -26.45 2.67
CA VAL A 719 29.25 -25.29 1.97
C VAL A 719 30.31 -24.19 1.78
N GLY A 720 30.58 -23.87 0.51
CA GLY A 720 31.45 -22.78 0.07
C GLY A 720 30.91 -21.39 0.43
N GLY A 721 31.75 -20.35 0.33
CA GLY A 721 31.33 -18.98 0.68
C GLY A 721 30.21 -18.43 -0.21
N ASP A 722 30.17 -18.89 -1.45
CA ASP A 722 29.22 -18.58 -2.53
C ASP A 722 28.04 -19.57 -2.62
N GLY A 723 27.92 -20.46 -1.63
CA GLY A 723 26.85 -21.45 -1.56
C GLY A 723 27.09 -22.73 -2.38
N SER A 724 28.26 -22.89 -3.01
CA SER A 724 28.67 -24.18 -3.60
C SER A 724 28.77 -25.29 -2.56
N VAL A 725 28.67 -26.57 -2.97
CA VAL A 725 28.65 -27.71 -2.03
C VAL A 725 29.58 -28.83 -2.49
N HIS A 726 30.44 -29.30 -1.59
CA HIS A 726 31.08 -30.60 -1.69
C HIS A 726 30.42 -31.55 -0.69
N ALA A 727 29.85 -32.66 -1.18
CA ALA A 727 29.25 -33.68 -0.33
C ALA A 727 30.26 -34.79 -0.03
N PHE A 728 30.20 -35.33 1.17
CA PHE A 728 30.97 -36.49 1.60
C PHE A 728 29.96 -37.49 2.13
N LEU A 729 29.61 -38.46 1.28
CA LEU A 729 28.49 -39.37 1.53
C LEU A 729 28.88 -40.40 2.61
N ASN A 730 28.04 -40.56 3.63
CA ASN A 730 28.34 -41.35 4.82
C ASN A 730 28.12 -42.85 4.59
N ARG A 731 29.21 -43.61 4.49
CA ARG A 731 29.22 -45.08 4.37
C ARG A 731 29.58 -45.80 5.67
N GLY A 732 29.24 -45.19 6.81
CA GLY A 732 29.36 -45.79 8.14
C GLY A 732 30.39 -45.16 9.06
N GLY A 733 30.87 -43.95 8.78
CA GLY A 733 31.71 -43.12 9.68
C GLY A 733 33.05 -43.69 10.18
N GLY A 734 33.87 -42.85 10.82
CA GLY A 734 35.05 -43.25 11.61
C GLY A 734 36.31 -43.72 10.86
N GLY A 735 37.29 -42.84 10.66
CA GLY A 735 38.63 -43.19 10.12
C GLY A 735 38.72 -43.42 8.60
N ASN A 736 39.85 -43.99 8.14
CA ASN A 736 40.36 -44.02 6.75
C ASN A 736 39.51 -44.74 5.66
N GLY A 737 38.19 -44.85 5.76
CA GLY A 737 37.44 -45.61 4.74
C GLY A 737 35.94 -45.45 4.58
N SER A 738 35.29 -44.43 5.15
CA SER A 738 33.82 -44.47 5.25
C SER A 738 33.08 -43.22 4.79
N PHE A 739 33.75 -42.29 4.09
CA PHE A 739 33.07 -41.23 3.34
C PHE A 739 33.39 -41.32 1.85
N GLN A 740 32.37 -41.23 1.01
CA GLN A 740 32.53 -41.13 -0.44
C GLN A 740 32.45 -39.66 -0.85
N ALA A 741 33.59 -39.06 -1.21
CA ALA A 741 33.63 -37.68 -1.65
C ALA A 741 32.93 -37.48 -3.01
N ARG A 742 32.09 -36.45 -3.08
CA ARG A 742 31.42 -35.91 -4.27
C ARG A 742 31.69 -34.41 -4.35
N TYR A 743 32.75 -34.06 -5.07
CA TYR A 743 33.11 -32.65 -5.26
C TYR A 743 32.15 -31.98 -6.23
N ASN A 744 31.79 -30.72 -5.95
CA ASN A 744 30.87 -29.93 -6.76
C ASN A 744 29.48 -30.57 -6.85
N TRP A 745 29.07 -31.24 -5.78
CA TRP A 745 27.72 -31.82 -5.63
C TRP A 745 26.64 -30.79 -5.95
N ALA A 746 26.88 -29.54 -5.57
CA ALA A 746 26.22 -28.37 -6.12
C ALA A 746 27.26 -27.32 -6.51
N TYR A 747 27.10 -26.71 -7.69
CA TYR A 747 27.88 -25.53 -8.09
C TYR A 747 27.46 -24.29 -7.29
N ALA A 748 28.15 -23.17 -7.52
CA ALA A 748 27.90 -21.92 -6.81
C ALA A 748 26.48 -21.40 -7.08
N SER A 749 25.67 -21.33 -6.03
CA SER A 749 24.34 -20.72 -6.08
C SER A 749 24.41 -19.19 -6.16
N ASN A 750 25.57 -18.62 -5.83
CA ASN A 750 25.82 -17.19 -5.60
C ASN A 750 25.01 -16.61 -4.43
N TYR A 751 24.46 -17.48 -3.57
CA TYR A 751 23.90 -17.10 -2.28
C TYR A 751 24.93 -17.35 -1.17
N PRO A 752 25.11 -16.40 -0.23
CA PRO A 752 26.06 -16.56 0.87
C PRO A 752 25.76 -17.80 1.73
N ARG A 753 26.82 -18.51 2.14
CA ARG A 753 26.74 -19.72 2.98
C ARG A 753 25.79 -19.66 4.19
N PRO A 754 25.63 -18.53 4.92
CA PRO A 754 24.80 -18.53 6.13
C PRO A 754 23.33 -18.80 5.83
N TYR A 755 22.88 -18.52 4.61
CA TYR A 755 21.50 -18.76 4.18
C TYR A 755 21.27 -20.20 3.68
N VAL A 756 22.32 -20.98 3.46
CA VAL A 756 22.21 -22.32 2.89
C VAL A 756 21.85 -23.35 3.98
N GLN A 757 20.73 -24.03 3.76
CA GLN A 757 20.21 -25.13 4.58
C GLN A 757 19.81 -26.32 3.68
N PHE A 758 19.60 -27.48 4.30
CA PHE A 758 19.19 -28.71 3.61
C PHE A 758 18.07 -29.38 4.39
N ALA A 759 17.00 -29.75 3.68
CA ALA A 759 15.88 -30.52 4.23
C ALA A 759 15.09 -31.14 3.07
N ASP A 760 14.41 -32.26 3.28
CA ASP A 760 13.59 -32.89 2.24
C ASP A 760 12.21 -32.20 2.15
N ILE A 761 12.06 -31.24 1.25
CA ILE A 761 10.78 -30.57 0.98
C ILE A 761 9.91 -31.45 0.07
N SER A 762 10.54 -32.34 -0.69
CA SER A 762 9.90 -33.17 -1.71
C SER A 762 9.29 -34.46 -1.18
N GLY A 763 9.68 -34.90 0.02
CA GLY A 763 9.32 -36.18 0.62
C GLY A 763 9.84 -37.38 -0.17
N ASP A 764 10.99 -37.26 -0.83
CA ASP A 764 11.60 -38.31 -1.64
C ASP A 764 12.80 -39.03 -0.98
N GLY A 765 13.08 -38.67 0.28
CA GLY A 765 14.16 -39.16 1.11
C GLY A 765 15.48 -38.41 0.92
N LYS A 766 15.62 -37.53 -0.08
CA LYS A 766 16.83 -36.74 -0.29
C LYS A 766 16.63 -35.31 0.20
N ALA A 767 17.64 -34.79 0.88
CA ALA A 767 17.67 -33.41 1.27
C ALA A 767 17.82 -32.49 0.05
N ASP A 768 16.93 -31.51 -0.03
CA ASP A 768 16.91 -30.46 -1.04
C ASP A 768 17.80 -29.28 -0.62
N TYR A 769 18.25 -28.48 -1.60
CA TYR A 769 19.04 -27.28 -1.34
C TYR A 769 18.13 -26.10 -1.08
N LEU A 770 18.27 -25.47 0.08
CA LEU A 770 17.43 -24.34 0.49
C LEU A 770 18.28 -23.08 0.74
N VAL A 771 17.76 -21.94 0.31
CA VAL A 771 18.22 -20.61 0.72
C VAL A 771 17.17 -19.99 1.60
N VAL A 772 17.47 -19.88 2.90
CA VAL A 772 16.58 -19.39 3.95
C VAL A 772 17.05 -17.99 4.34
N TYR A 773 16.31 -16.96 3.93
CA TYR A 773 16.65 -15.56 4.19
C TYR A 773 16.22 -15.12 5.59
N ASP A 774 16.89 -14.08 6.07
CA ASP A 774 16.42 -13.30 7.21
C ASP A 774 15.01 -12.77 6.92
N GLY A 775 14.06 -13.03 7.82
CA GLY A 775 12.64 -12.68 7.60
C GLY A 775 11.78 -13.81 7.02
N GLY A 776 12.37 -14.97 6.74
CA GLY A 776 11.69 -16.24 6.51
C GLY A 776 11.22 -16.52 5.10
N SER A 777 11.70 -15.75 4.13
CA SER A 777 11.60 -16.19 2.75
C SER A 777 12.52 -17.41 2.52
N VAL A 778 12.02 -18.42 1.81
CA VAL A 778 12.74 -19.65 1.49
C VAL A 778 12.67 -19.91 0.00
N ARG A 779 13.84 -20.08 -0.63
CA ARG A 779 13.99 -20.54 -2.02
C ARG A 779 14.54 -21.96 -2.02
N ALA A 780 14.09 -22.80 -2.95
CA ALA A 780 14.46 -24.21 -2.98
C ALA A 780 14.87 -24.73 -4.36
N TRP A 781 15.74 -25.75 -4.35
CA TRP A 781 16.09 -26.58 -5.50
C TRP A 781 15.99 -28.04 -5.09
N LEU A 782 15.19 -28.81 -5.83
CA LEU A 782 15.05 -30.24 -5.59
C LEU A 782 16.30 -31.00 -5.98
N ASN A 783 16.73 -31.90 -5.11
CA ASN A 783 17.85 -32.77 -5.34
C ASN A 783 17.44 -33.96 -6.22
N ARG A 784 18.12 -34.12 -7.37
CA ARG A 784 17.93 -35.25 -8.30
C ARG A 784 19.10 -36.24 -8.29
N GLY A 785 19.90 -36.21 -7.23
CA GLY A 785 21.09 -37.03 -7.04
C GLY A 785 22.41 -36.26 -7.13
N GLY A 786 22.38 -34.92 -7.00
CA GLY A 786 23.56 -34.06 -7.16
C GLY A 786 24.22 -34.14 -8.53
N ASN A 787 25.30 -33.37 -8.73
CA ASN A 787 26.08 -33.39 -9.98
C ASN A 787 27.04 -34.58 -10.12
#